data_AF-A0A3B9GSA3-F1
#
_entry.id   AF-A0A3B9GSA3-F1
#
_cell.length_a   1.000
_cell.length_b   1.000
_cell.length_c   1.000
_cell.angle_alpha   90.00
_cell.angle_beta   90.00
_cell.angle_gamma   90.00
#
_symmetry.space_group_name_H-M   'P 1'
#
loop_
_entity.id
_entity.type
_entity.pdbx_description
1 polymer ?
#
loop_
_entity_poly.entity_id
_entity_poly.type
_entity_poly.pdbx_seq_one_letter_code
_entity_poly.pdbx_strand_id
1 'polypeptide(L)'
;MKKLLLFSMFCMLSMMSYAESVTFSWEGASTDTGKSDGWEATQNGVTLAFWKNAGSNVPATNKEGSVRLYNGSKLIISAPSGCNITSVAFTPTSNTYSATNLKYNGTALTSDTWTLDDPVSSVELVAAANARFKQIVVTYMSASSDKLSAPVFSPTAGSYYGAQTITLSGSANATIYYSLDGENYNVYTEPFQIEETSTVYAYSKVEEKTSDIVTAVYTIIPIVTYNSITDLAAACTATSANDAPVVKLSARLVVTYVNGQNTFVSDGERGFLIYGTNTQYTTVGTVLSGSIEGKLYAYKNLKELAITDGWANVTPGAEFSGVTPGDATISALLGNADGYESSLVKINKVNFEANALTSRSVTVMDEEGDELTLYDKFNVLSATSFNTSDQYNITGFLARNGENVEFGVTAIEAVPKNVAAPTFNIETGTYEVDQTVTLTAEEGTTIYYTIDGTTPTAKSNVYTTPIIVRETTTINAIAVDAKGNTSTIASVTITIDKPYTTIAELNTACTATKKADAPTVKFKFTDLLVTGVKNNNVYVSDGEKGFLIYGNGYSFKKGDKISGTITGLLYSYSGLNELAVSDNYANVTITSSGNAVTATEKTIQTINADYKALESQYVTILNVTFGATAVSSKNVSISDGTGSLTLRDNFNILSSETFDTSATYTVKAFVLNYNGTAQVYPIAVEDIVKNVPDAINGVKVATEEGSIYTLQGQKVERITNKGIYIINGKKVLVK
;
A
#
# COMPACT_ATOMS: atom_id res chain seq x y z
N MET A 1 81.81 74.73 -6.00
CA MET A 1 82.42 74.06 -7.17
C MET A 1 83.06 72.77 -6.72
N LYS A 2 82.69 71.68 -7.40
CA LYS A 2 83.59 70.59 -7.80
C LYS A 2 84.42 69.88 -6.70
N LYS A 3 83.97 68.68 -6.34
CA LYS A 3 84.59 67.36 -6.66
C LYS A 3 84.03 66.36 -5.64
N LEU A 4 83.17 65.40 -6.02
CA LEU A 4 83.45 64.25 -6.88
C LEU A 4 84.57 63.38 -6.27
N LEU A 5 84.25 62.10 -6.04
CA LEU A 5 85.08 60.96 -5.58
C LEU A 5 85.24 60.76 -4.06
N LEU A 6 84.39 59.91 -3.46
CA LEU A 6 84.80 58.53 -3.17
C LEU A 6 83.56 57.63 -2.95
N PHE A 7 82.83 57.43 -4.04
CA PHE A 7 82.05 56.23 -4.31
C PHE A 7 82.98 55.35 -5.16
N SER A 8 83.91 54.62 -4.54
CA SER A 8 84.74 53.58 -5.19
C SER A 8 85.65 52.87 -4.16
N MET A 9 85.11 51.88 -3.44
CA MET A 9 85.84 50.67 -3.01
C MET A 9 84.83 49.65 -2.46
N PHE A 10 83.70 49.42 -3.14
CA PHE A 10 83.61 48.19 -3.94
C PHE A 10 84.81 48.00 -4.86
N CYS A 11 85.82 47.29 -4.39
CA CYS A 11 86.59 46.41 -5.27
C CYS A 11 87.40 45.44 -4.41
N MET A 12 87.06 44.17 -4.56
CA MET A 12 87.94 43.05 -4.30
C MET A 12 88.35 42.82 -2.82
N LEU A 13 87.38 42.49 -1.97
CA LEU A 13 87.51 41.15 -1.38
C LEU A 13 86.95 40.22 -2.45
N SER A 14 87.75 39.99 -3.49
CA SER A 14 87.48 38.86 -4.36
C SER A 14 87.40 37.70 -3.38
N MET A 15 86.26 37.03 -3.34
CA MET A 15 86.28 35.58 -3.27
C MET A 15 87.18 35.16 -4.42
N MET A 16 88.50 35.25 -4.18
CA MET A 16 89.51 34.64 -5.00
C MET A 16 89.17 33.19 -4.81
N SER A 17 88.46 32.65 -5.80
CA SER A 17 88.16 31.24 -5.88
C SER A 17 89.49 30.52 -5.79
N TYR A 18 89.85 30.07 -4.59
CA TYR A 18 91.11 29.40 -4.39
C TYR A 18 90.92 28.02 -5.01
N ALA A 19 91.64 27.76 -6.10
CA ALA A 19 91.62 26.46 -6.73
C ALA A 19 92.34 25.48 -5.81
N GLU A 20 91.61 24.49 -5.31
CA GLU A 20 92.16 23.38 -4.54
C GLU A 20 92.29 22.16 -5.44
N SER A 21 93.32 21.34 -5.22
CA SER A 21 93.54 20.10 -5.97
C SER A 21 93.61 18.88 -5.05
N VAL A 22 92.92 17.82 -5.43
CA VAL A 22 92.97 16.51 -4.75
C VAL A 22 93.62 15.49 -5.66
N THR A 23 94.60 14.78 -5.12
CA THR A 23 95.34 13.74 -5.82
C THR A 23 94.90 12.36 -5.36
N PHE A 24 94.44 11.55 -6.31
CA PHE A 24 94.28 10.11 -6.16
C PHE A 24 95.47 9.42 -6.80
N SER A 25 96.21 8.61 -6.04
CA SER A 25 97.34 7.82 -6.54
C SER A 25 97.11 6.34 -6.23
N TRP A 26 97.43 5.49 -7.19
CA TRP A 26 97.41 4.03 -7.03
C TRP A 26 98.81 3.43 -6.97
N GLU A 27 99.85 4.26 -6.84
CA GLU A 27 101.23 3.80 -6.72
C GLU A 27 101.38 2.87 -5.50
N GLY A 28 101.77 1.62 -5.74
CA GLY A 28 101.88 0.59 -4.70
C GLY A 28 100.61 -0.23 -4.41
N ALA A 29 99.49 0.00 -5.10
CA ALA A 29 98.27 -0.79 -4.93
C ALA A 29 98.44 -2.27 -5.36
N SER A 30 97.91 -3.22 -4.57
CA SER A 30 97.78 -4.63 -4.97
C SER A 30 96.62 -4.82 -5.96
N THR A 31 96.60 -5.94 -6.70
CA THR A 31 95.46 -6.28 -7.57
C THR A 31 94.18 -6.46 -6.77
N ASP A 32 93.22 -5.58 -6.99
CA ASP A 32 91.83 -5.75 -6.55
C ASP A 32 90.94 -5.85 -7.79
N THR A 33 90.32 -7.02 -7.97
CA THR A 33 89.29 -7.22 -8.99
C THR A 33 88.03 -6.54 -8.47
N GLY A 34 87.79 -5.29 -8.91
CA GLY A 34 86.72 -4.42 -8.40
C GLY A 34 85.38 -5.13 -8.19
N LYS A 35 84.59 -4.63 -7.21
CA LYS A 35 83.24 -5.13 -6.87
C LYS A 35 82.37 -5.26 -8.13
N SER A 36 81.42 -6.20 -8.14
CA SER A 36 80.71 -6.73 -9.33
C SER A 36 80.25 -5.71 -10.39
N ASP A 37 79.97 -4.47 -10.01
CA ASP A 37 79.41 -3.44 -10.88
C ASP A 37 80.19 -2.10 -10.88
N GLY A 38 81.12 -1.88 -9.94
CA GLY A 38 81.85 -0.63 -9.80
C GLY A 38 82.36 -0.36 -8.37
N TRP A 39 83.15 0.68 -8.17
CA TRP A 39 83.65 1.10 -6.86
C TRP A 39 83.97 2.60 -6.82
N GLU A 40 84.11 3.16 -5.62
CA GLU A 40 84.38 4.59 -5.42
C GLU A 40 85.62 4.81 -4.55
N ALA A 41 86.35 5.89 -4.81
CA ALA A 41 87.34 6.45 -3.91
C ALA A 41 87.01 7.91 -3.61
N THR A 42 87.06 8.28 -2.33
CA THR A 42 86.79 9.64 -1.87
C THR A 42 87.98 10.16 -1.08
N GLN A 43 88.43 11.37 -1.42
CA GLN A 43 89.51 12.06 -0.71
C GLN A 43 89.21 13.57 -0.68
N ASN A 44 89.29 14.17 0.51
CA ASN A 44 88.99 15.60 0.74
C ASN A 44 87.67 16.07 0.08
N GLY A 45 86.62 15.24 0.11
CA GLY A 45 85.30 15.57 -0.44
C GLY A 45 85.15 15.42 -1.96
N VAL A 46 86.24 15.17 -2.70
CA VAL A 46 86.16 14.75 -4.11
C VAL A 46 85.91 13.24 -4.15
N THR A 47 85.00 12.78 -5.01
CA THR A 47 84.72 11.36 -5.24
C THR A 47 85.00 10.96 -6.68
N LEU A 48 85.77 9.89 -6.87
CA LEU A 48 85.94 9.16 -8.13
C LEU A 48 85.13 7.88 -8.07
N ALA A 49 84.08 7.77 -8.88
CA ALA A 49 83.26 6.58 -8.99
C ALA A 49 83.48 5.88 -10.33
N PHE A 50 83.93 4.63 -10.28
CA PHE A 50 84.26 3.82 -11.44
C PHE A 50 83.19 2.76 -11.65
N TRP A 51 82.52 2.78 -12.80
CA TRP A 51 81.40 1.88 -13.08
C TRP A 51 81.63 1.08 -14.37
N LYS A 52 81.17 -0.17 -14.39
CA LYS A 52 81.06 -0.90 -15.66
C LYS A 52 79.80 -0.44 -16.40
N ASN A 53 79.87 -0.32 -17.72
CA ASN A 53 78.68 -0.38 -18.57
C ASN A 53 78.43 -1.82 -19.03
N ALA A 54 77.21 -2.10 -19.51
CA ALA A 54 76.82 -3.40 -20.04
C ALA A 54 77.84 -3.88 -21.12
N GLY A 55 78.44 -5.05 -20.90
CA GLY A 55 79.44 -5.64 -21.81
C GLY A 55 80.91 -5.22 -21.58
N SER A 56 81.20 -4.35 -20.61
CA SER A 56 82.56 -3.96 -20.22
C SER A 56 83.02 -4.66 -18.94
N ASN A 57 84.34 -4.82 -18.76
CA ASN A 57 84.91 -5.29 -17.49
C ASN A 57 84.85 -4.17 -16.43
N VAL A 58 84.73 -4.55 -15.16
CA VAL A 58 84.78 -3.60 -14.03
C VAL A 58 86.15 -2.93 -13.98
N PRO A 59 86.23 -1.60 -13.86
CA PRO A 59 87.49 -0.91 -13.62
C PRO A 59 88.23 -1.48 -12.40
N ALA A 60 89.53 -1.74 -12.53
CA ALA A 60 90.30 -2.48 -11.53
C ALA A 60 91.66 -1.84 -11.28
N THR A 61 92.17 -2.02 -10.06
CA THR A 61 93.56 -1.69 -9.73
C THR A 61 94.47 -2.87 -10.05
N ASN A 62 95.71 -2.62 -10.45
CA ASN A 62 96.66 -3.67 -10.82
C ASN A 62 98.02 -3.54 -10.10
N LYS A 63 98.85 -4.59 -10.18
CA LYS A 63 100.19 -4.63 -9.55
C LYS A 63 101.17 -3.57 -10.08
N GLU A 64 100.84 -2.89 -11.18
CA GLU A 64 101.64 -1.79 -11.74
C GLU A 64 101.37 -0.46 -11.00
N GLY A 65 100.53 -0.47 -9.98
CA GLY A 65 100.16 0.71 -9.20
C GLY A 65 99.30 1.68 -10.00
N SER A 66 98.32 1.17 -10.74
CA SER A 66 97.43 1.97 -11.58
C SER A 66 95.98 1.52 -11.51
N VAL A 67 95.06 2.43 -11.80
CA VAL A 67 93.65 2.11 -12.08
C VAL A 67 93.44 1.97 -13.59
N ARG A 68 92.78 0.89 -14.01
CA ARG A 68 92.41 0.64 -15.41
C ARG A 68 90.91 0.85 -15.61
N LEU A 69 90.56 1.68 -16.59
CA LEU A 69 89.23 1.71 -17.18
C LEU A 69 89.21 0.86 -18.45
N TYR A 70 88.20 0.00 -18.57
CA TYR A 70 88.00 -0.79 -19.77
C TYR A 70 87.16 -0.01 -20.78
N ASN A 71 87.27 -0.36 -22.07
CA ASN A 71 86.39 0.19 -23.09
C ASN A 71 84.92 0.02 -22.68
N GLY A 72 84.17 1.11 -22.70
CA GLY A 72 82.79 1.22 -22.25
C GLY A 72 82.62 1.63 -20.79
N SER A 73 83.62 1.47 -19.91
CA SER A 73 83.48 1.84 -18.49
C SER A 73 83.32 3.35 -18.28
N LYS A 74 82.71 3.73 -17.16
CA LYS A 74 82.51 5.13 -16.75
C LYS A 74 83.41 5.51 -15.58
N LEU A 75 83.90 6.74 -15.58
CA LEU A 75 84.46 7.45 -14.42
C LEU A 75 83.58 8.67 -14.17
N ILE A 76 82.95 8.73 -13.00
CA ILE A 76 82.24 9.90 -12.52
C ILE A 76 83.13 10.59 -11.49
N ILE A 77 83.39 11.88 -11.68
CA ILE A 77 84.18 12.70 -10.77
C ILE A 77 83.25 13.74 -10.18
N SER A 78 83.10 13.77 -8.86
CA SER A 78 82.24 14.73 -8.15
C SER A 78 83.07 15.63 -7.25
N ALA A 79 82.82 16.94 -7.30
CA ALA A 79 83.43 17.94 -6.43
C ALA A 79 82.88 17.82 -5.00
N PRO A 80 83.56 18.44 -4.00
CA PRO A 80 82.95 18.67 -2.69
C PRO A 80 81.65 19.48 -2.82
N SER A 81 80.74 19.32 -1.86
CA SER A 81 79.48 20.08 -1.82
C SER A 81 79.76 21.59 -1.87
N GLY A 82 79.05 22.31 -2.75
CA GLY A 82 79.23 23.76 -2.94
C GLY A 82 80.46 24.16 -3.76
N CYS A 83 81.14 23.21 -4.42
CA CYS A 83 82.27 23.46 -5.31
C CYS A 83 82.02 22.95 -6.73
N ASN A 84 82.77 23.48 -7.71
CA ASN A 84 82.78 23.06 -9.11
C ASN A 84 84.19 22.63 -9.54
N ILE A 85 84.30 21.56 -10.32
CA ILE A 85 85.54 21.06 -10.93
C ILE A 85 85.95 22.01 -12.05
N THR A 86 87.21 22.44 -12.05
CA THR A 86 87.79 23.32 -13.08
C THR A 86 88.72 22.57 -14.01
N SER A 87 89.44 21.56 -13.50
CA SER A 87 90.31 20.72 -14.33
C SER A 87 90.55 19.34 -13.73
N VAL A 88 90.88 18.38 -14.59
CA VAL A 88 91.29 17.03 -14.21
C VAL A 88 92.56 16.66 -14.96
N ALA A 89 93.63 16.35 -14.23
CA ALA A 89 94.88 15.88 -14.80
C ALA A 89 95.06 14.38 -14.53
N PHE A 90 95.36 13.64 -15.58
CA PHE A 90 95.58 12.20 -15.55
C PHE A 90 97.07 11.91 -15.76
N THR A 91 97.64 11.01 -14.97
CA THR A 91 99.00 10.50 -15.19
C THR A 91 98.91 9.10 -15.78
N PRO A 92 99.03 8.94 -17.12
CA PRO A 92 98.85 7.65 -17.75
C PRO A 92 100.03 6.71 -17.53
N THR A 93 99.80 5.41 -17.69
CA THR A 93 100.90 4.42 -17.64
C THR A 93 101.69 4.34 -18.95
N SER A 94 101.10 4.74 -20.08
CA SER A 94 101.76 4.90 -21.37
C SER A 94 100.92 5.76 -22.31
N ASN A 95 101.49 6.19 -23.45
CA ASN A 95 100.76 6.96 -24.48
C ASN A 95 99.57 6.18 -25.08
N THR A 96 99.54 4.85 -24.96
CA THR A 96 98.43 4.01 -25.45
C THR A 96 97.24 3.98 -24.48
N TYR A 97 97.47 4.27 -23.20
CA TYR A 97 96.48 4.20 -22.13
C TYR A 97 96.25 5.58 -21.50
N SER A 98 96.07 6.60 -22.34
CA SER A 98 95.99 8.03 -22.01
C SER A 98 94.54 8.52 -21.76
N ALA A 99 94.38 9.72 -21.20
CA ALA A 99 93.09 10.38 -21.06
C ALA A 99 92.40 10.66 -22.39
N THR A 100 93.15 10.68 -23.51
CA THR A 100 92.61 10.79 -24.86
C THR A 100 91.68 9.62 -25.25
N ASN A 101 91.72 8.52 -24.50
CA ASN A 101 90.77 7.41 -24.63
C ASN A 101 89.44 7.66 -23.90
N LEU A 102 89.29 8.76 -23.16
CA LEU A 102 88.07 9.13 -22.46
C LEU A 102 87.26 10.16 -23.27
N LYS A 103 85.94 10.11 -23.09
CA LYS A 103 84.99 11.06 -23.70
C LYS A 103 84.16 11.77 -22.64
N TYR A 104 84.00 13.08 -22.80
CA TYR A 104 83.02 13.89 -22.08
C TYR A 104 81.93 14.33 -23.06
N ASN A 105 80.65 14.08 -22.73
CA ASN A 105 79.50 14.35 -23.61
C ASN A 105 79.70 13.88 -25.07
N GLY A 106 80.30 12.69 -25.25
CA GLY A 106 80.56 12.08 -26.55
C GLY A 106 81.82 12.56 -27.28
N THR A 107 82.47 13.63 -26.81
CA THR A 107 83.68 14.21 -27.42
C THR A 107 84.94 13.70 -26.71
N ALA A 108 85.95 13.27 -27.47
CA ALA A 108 87.20 12.75 -26.90
C ALA A 108 88.05 13.87 -26.27
N LEU A 109 88.68 13.58 -25.13
CA LEU A 109 89.65 14.49 -24.54
C LEU A 109 90.88 14.60 -25.45
N THR A 110 91.47 15.80 -25.52
CA THR A 110 92.60 16.08 -26.43
C THR A 110 93.97 15.98 -25.77
N SER A 111 94.02 15.92 -24.43
CA SER A 111 95.27 15.80 -23.68
C SER A 111 95.07 15.12 -22.32
N ASP A 112 96.16 14.73 -21.68
CA ASP A 112 96.17 14.15 -20.32
C ASP A 112 95.81 15.16 -19.22
N THR A 113 95.79 16.46 -19.53
CA THR A 113 95.23 17.50 -18.64
C THR A 113 94.02 18.13 -19.31
N TRP A 114 92.86 17.91 -18.70
CA TRP A 114 91.60 18.44 -19.19
C TRP A 114 91.14 19.62 -18.34
N THR A 115 91.06 20.80 -18.95
CA THR A 115 90.44 21.98 -18.33
C THR A 115 89.01 22.09 -18.86
N LEU A 116 88.05 22.34 -17.97
CA LEU A 116 86.65 22.51 -18.33
C LEU A 116 86.39 23.96 -18.71
N ASP A 117 85.71 24.18 -19.83
CA ASP A 117 85.28 25.52 -20.24
C ASP A 117 84.25 26.11 -19.26
N ASP A 118 83.33 25.27 -18.76
CA ASP A 118 82.35 25.60 -17.73
C ASP A 118 82.55 24.71 -16.49
N PRO A 119 82.93 25.27 -15.33
CA PRO A 119 83.09 24.49 -14.10
C PRO A 119 81.76 23.89 -13.63
N VAL A 120 81.73 22.58 -13.37
CA VAL A 120 80.53 21.85 -12.94
C VAL A 120 80.78 21.04 -11.66
N SER A 121 79.74 20.75 -10.89
CA SER A 121 79.87 19.97 -9.64
C SER A 121 80.19 18.50 -9.85
N SER A 122 79.95 17.95 -11.05
CA SER A 122 80.26 16.56 -11.40
C SER A 122 80.45 16.39 -12.90
N VAL A 123 81.36 15.49 -13.29
CA VAL A 123 81.60 15.09 -14.68
C VAL A 123 81.53 13.57 -14.83
N GLU A 124 80.90 13.10 -15.91
CA GLU A 124 80.93 11.70 -16.32
C GLU A 124 81.81 11.54 -17.56
N LEU A 125 82.84 10.70 -17.45
CA LEU A 125 83.74 10.33 -18.52
C LEU A 125 83.51 8.88 -18.92
N VAL A 126 83.39 8.62 -20.23
CA VAL A 126 83.24 7.26 -20.77
C VAL A 126 84.50 6.87 -21.52
N ALA A 127 85.05 5.71 -21.19
CA ALA A 127 86.20 5.16 -21.88
C ALA A 127 85.80 4.65 -23.28
N ALA A 128 86.25 5.31 -24.35
CA ALA A 128 86.08 4.87 -25.73
C ALA A 128 87.11 3.80 -26.16
N ALA A 129 88.21 3.71 -25.41
CA ALA A 129 89.19 2.64 -25.45
C ALA A 129 89.74 2.43 -24.03
N ASN A 130 90.50 1.36 -23.80
CA ASN A 130 91.08 1.11 -22.48
C ASN A 130 91.98 2.29 -22.04
N ALA A 131 91.82 2.79 -20.83
CA ALA A 131 92.67 3.83 -20.25
C ALA A 131 93.26 3.36 -18.92
N ARG A 132 94.45 3.85 -18.55
CA ARG A 132 95.14 3.44 -17.31
C ARG A 132 95.91 4.58 -16.69
N PHE A 133 95.64 4.86 -15.42
CA PHE A 133 96.20 6.01 -14.73
C PHE A 133 96.88 5.62 -13.44
N LYS A 134 98.11 6.10 -13.23
CA LYS A 134 98.81 6.03 -11.94
C LYS A 134 98.24 7.04 -10.95
N GLN A 135 97.85 8.20 -11.46
CA GLN A 135 97.37 9.32 -10.67
C GLN A 135 96.25 10.04 -11.41
N ILE A 136 95.24 10.51 -10.67
CA ILE A 136 94.21 11.45 -11.13
C ILE A 136 94.19 12.62 -10.16
N VAL A 137 94.39 13.83 -10.68
CA VAL A 137 94.37 15.07 -9.91
C VAL A 137 93.16 15.88 -10.33
N VAL A 138 92.25 16.14 -9.39
CA VAL A 138 91.03 16.92 -9.61
C VAL A 138 91.22 18.29 -8.98
N THR A 139 91.10 19.34 -9.78
CA THR A 139 91.13 20.74 -9.31
C THR A 139 89.70 21.29 -9.29
N TYR A 140 89.31 21.90 -8.17
CA TYR A 140 87.99 22.48 -7.96
C TYR A 140 88.07 23.85 -7.27
N MET A 141 86.98 24.60 -7.33
CA MET A 141 86.81 25.88 -6.64
C MET A 141 85.40 26.01 -6.05
N SER A 142 85.21 26.89 -5.07
CA SER A 142 83.86 27.20 -4.55
C SER A 142 82.94 27.72 -5.67
N ALA A 143 81.70 27.22 -5.71
CA ALA A 143 80.71 27.63 -6.69
C ALA A 143 80.29 29.09 -6.43
N SER A 144 80.38 29.94 -7.46
CA SER A 144 79.89 31.33 -7.42
C SER A 144 78.36 31.37 -7.45
N SER A 145 77.73 32.09 -6.51
CA SER A 145 76.28 32.14 -6.29
C SER A 145 75.53 33.24 -7.06
N ASP A 146 75.94 33.55 -8.30
CA ASP A 146 75.44 34.75 -9.00
C ASP A 146 74.13 34.60 -9.82
N LYS A 147 73.49 33.41 -9.87
CA LYS A 147 72.29 33.16 -10.70
C LYS A 147 70.98 33.13 -9.89
N LEU A 148 70.01 33.97 -10.25
CA LEU A 148 68.67 34.07 -9.63
C LEU A 148 67.78 32.85 -10.00
N SER A 149 66.99 32.33 -9.07
CA SER A 149 66.10 31.17 -9.34
C SER A 149 64.91 31.55 -10.23
N ALA A 150 64.60 30.68 -11.20
CA ALA A 150 63.45 30.86 -12.08
C ALA A 150 62.11 30.70 -11.35
N PRO A 151 61.03 31.36 -11.81
CA PRO A 151 59.70 31.18 -11.25
C PRO A 151 59.20 29.73 -11.36
N VAL A 152 58.34 29.33 -10.42
CA VAL A 152 57.66 28.04 -10.40
C VAL A 152 56.16 28.27 -10.61
N PHE A 153 55.62 27.56 -11.60
CA PHE A 153 54.21 27.56 -11.93
C PHE A 153 53.41 26.64 -11.01
N SER A 154 52.25 27.11 -10.54
CA SER A 154 51.25 26.27 -9.88
C SER A 154 49.85 26.65 -10.38
N PRO A 155 49.07 25.70 -10.95
CA PRO A 155 49.40 24.29 -11.13
C PRO A 155 50.50 24.07 -12.19
N THR A 156 51.12 22.88 -12.19
CA THR A 156 52.17 22.51 -13.16
C THR A 156 51.64 22.50 -14.58
N ALA A 157 52.51 22.65 -15.59
CA ALA A 157 52.12 22.50 -16.99
C ALA A 157 51.41 21.14 -17.24
N GLY A 158 50.41 21.12 -18.10
CA GLY A 158 49.60 19.92 -18.34
C GLY A 158 48.27 20.20 -19.05
N SER A 159 47.45 19.15 -19.13
CA SER A 159 46.09 19.23 -19.69
C SER A 159 45.06 19.36 -18.58
N TYR A 160 44.15 20.31 -18.74
CA TYR A 160 43.13 20.64 -17.74
C TYR A 160 41.76 20.78 -18.40
N TYR A 161 40.72 20.36 -17.70
CA TYR A 161 39.34 20.64 -18.08
C TYR A 161 38.92 22.00 -17.50
N GLY A 162 38.48 22.90 -18.37
CA GLY A 162 38.09 24.26 -17.98
C GLY A 162 39.27 25.17 -17.60
N ALA A 163 38.95 26.44 -17.37
CA ALA A 163 39.92 27.49 -17.10
C ALA A 163 40.78 27.19 -15.87
N GLN A 164 42.05 27.59 -15.92
CA GLN A 164 43.01 27.41 -14.82
C GLN A 164 43.50 28.73 -14.26
N THR A 165 43.44 28.87 -12.93
CA THR A 165 44.10 29.96 -12.21
C THR A 165 45.59 29.65 -12.07
N ILE A 166 46.44 30.44 -12.71
CA ILE A 166 47.89 30.30 -12.66
C ILE A 166 48.46 31.19 -11.57
N THR A 167 49.25 30.57 -10.69
CA THR A 167 50.05 31.24 -9.68
C THR A 167 51.54 31.06 -9.99
N LEU A 168 52.33 32.09 -9.74
CA LEU A 168 53.77 32.08 -9.93
C LEU A 168 54.46 32.34 -8.59
N SER A 169 55.46 31.55 -8.27
CA SER A 169 56.29 31.72 -7.06
C SER A 169 57.76 31.78 -7.43
N GLY A 170 58.59 32.48 -6.65
CA GLY A 170 59.99 32.71 -7.00
C GLY A 170 60.82 33.12 -5.79
N SER A 171 62.07 33.55 -6.03
CA SER A 171 62.99 33.97 -4.96
C SER A 171 62.44 35.15 -4.16
N ALA A 172 62.59 35.11 -2.83
CA ALA A 172 62.22 36.23 -1.98
C ALA A 172 62.97 37.50 -2.41
N ASN A 173 62.23 38.61 -2.59
CA ASN A 173 62.70 39.91 -3.07
C ASN A 173 62.91 40.06 -4.59
N ALA A 174 62.49 39.11 -5.42
CA ALA A 174 62.48 39.23 -6.88
C ALA A 174 61.09 39.57 -7.44
N THR A 175 61.04 40.47 -8.43
CA THR A 175 59.82 40.74 -9.19
C THR A 175 59.69 39.69 -10.29
N ILE A 176 58.53 39.02 -10.35
CA ILE A 176 58.24 38.03 -11.40
C ILE A 176 57.58 38.74 -12.59
N TYR A 177 58.04 38.42 -13.79
CA TYR A 177 57.46 38.87 -15.04
C TYR A 177 56.93 37.67 -15.82
N TYR A 178 55.77 37.81 -16.47
CA TYR A 178 55.17 36.74 -17.27
C TYR A 178 54.63 37.23 -18.62
N SER A 179 54.54 36.34 -19.60
CA SER A 179 54.04 36.62 -20.95
C SER A 179 53.22 35.44 -21.48
N LEU A 180 52.22 35.72 -22.33
CA LEU A 180 51.41 34.72 -23.05
C LEU A 180 51.80 34.56 -24.53
N ASP A 181 52.57 35.51 -25.06
CA ASP A 181 53.05 35.53 -26.45
C ASP A 181 54.56 35.28 -26.57
N GLY A 182 55.27 35.28 -25.43
CA GLY A 182 56.73 35.16 -25.34
C GLY A 182 57.49 36.45 -25.58
N GLU A 183 56.81 37.56 -25.91
CA GLU A 183 57.41 38.83 -26.31
C GLU A 183 57.06 39.97 -25.32
N ASN A 184 55.79 40.07 -24.91
CA ASN A 184 55.29 41.15 -24.05
C ASN A 184 55.15 40.66 -22.59
N TYR A 185 56.03 41.14 -21.71
CA TYR A 185 56.10 40.71 -20.31
C TYR A 185 55.42 41.68 -19.35
N ASN A 186 54.45 41.18 -18.60
CA ASN A 186 53.71 41.87 -17.55
C ASN A 186 54.28 41.53 -16.17
N VAL A 187 54.19 42.45 -15.21
CA VAL A 187 54.55 42.18 -13.81
C VAL A 187 53.49 41.30 -13.17
N TYR A 188 53.89 40.16 -12.62
CA TYR A 188 53.00 39.30 -11.84
C TYR A 188 52.72 39.93 -10.48
N THR A 189 51.47 40.36 -10.28
CA THR A 189 51.00 40.99 -9.04
C THR A 189 49.91 40.18 -8.35
N GLU A 190 49.16 39.40 -9.11
CA GLU A 190 48.10 38.51 -8.64
C GLU A 190 47.92 37.31 -9.60
N PRO A 191 47.27 36.21 -9.17
CA PRO A 191 46.94 35.08 -10.03
C PRO A 191 46.11 35.50 -11.25
N PHE A 192 46.32 34.84 -12.39
CA PHE A 192 45.58 35.11 -13.63
C PHE A 192 44.98 33.83 -14.23
N GLN A 193 43.99 33.96 -15.11
CA GLN A 193 43.29 32.83 -15.73
C GLN A 193 43.87 32.47 -17.09
N ILE A 194 43.91 31.17 -17.39
CA ILE A 194 44.10 30.63 -18.74
C ILE A 194 42.83 29.86 -19.11
N GLU A 195 42.08 30.40 -20.08
CA GLU A 195 40.78 29.85 -20.51
C GLU A 195 40.86 29.04 -21.82
N GLU A 196 41.95 29.21 -22.57
CA GLU A 196 42.23 28.51 -23.83
C GLU A 196 43.66 27.94 -23.80
N THR A 197 43.93 26.98 -24.68
CA THR A 197 45.27 26.38 -24.75
C THR A 197 46.34 27.45 -25.00
N SER A 198 47.22 27.64 -24.02
CA SER A 198 48.14 28.77 -23.96
C SER A 198 49.52 28.33 -23.47
N THR A 199 50.56 29.06 -23.90
CA THR A 199 51.91 28.90 -23.38
C THR A 199 52.26 30.11 -22.53
N VAL A 200 52.66 29.87 -21.28
CA VAL A 200 53.05 30.93 -20.34
C VAL A 200 54.57 30.92 -20.18
N TYR A 201 55.18 32.08 -20.37
CA TYR A 201 56.60 32.33 -20.16
C TYR A 201 56.76 33.15 -18.87
N ALA A 202 57.76 32.84 -18.03
CA ALA A 202 58.01 33.62 -16.83
C ALA A 202 59.50 33.69 -16.47
N TYR A 203 59.94 34.81 -15.89
CA TYR A 203 61.27 34.95 -15.29
C TYR A 203 61.24 35.87 -14.05
N SER A 204 62.25 35.74 -13.20
CA SER A 204 62.46 36.57 -12.01
C SER A 204 63.47 37.67 -12.31
N LYS A 205 63.30 38.88 -11.74
CA LYS A 205 64.25 39.99 -11.86
C LYS A 205 64.49 40.66 -10.50
N VAL A 206 65.76 40.91 -10.18
CA VAL A 206 66.21 41.77 -9.05
C VAL A 206 67.22 42.76 -9.63
N GLU A 207 66.94 44.06 -9.56
CA GLU A 207 67.76 45.10 -10.22
C GLU A 207 68.01 44.77 -11.71
N GLU A 208 69.27 44.58 -12.13
CA GLU A 208 69.66 44.22 -13.51
C GLU A 208 69.87 42.71 -13.71
N LYS A 209 69.74 41.87 -12.67
CA LYS A 209 69.92 40.40 -12.77
C LYS A 209 68.59 39.70 -13.05
N THR A 210 68.59 38.78 -14.01
CA THR A 210 67.44 37.93 -14.35
C THR A 210 67.74 36.45 -14.12
N SER A 211 66.68 35.67 -13.84
CA SER A 211 66.74 34.21 -13.96
C SER A 211 66.71 33.79 -15.43
N ASP A 212 66.84 32.47 -15.68
CA ASP A 212 66.39 31.90 -16.96
C ASP A 212 64.87 32.11 -17.12
N ILE A 213 64.42 32.21 -18.37
CA ILE A 213 62.99 32.16 -18.71
C ILE A 213 62.55 30.70 -18.65
N VAL A 214 61.46 30.44 -17.92
CA VAL A 214 60.79 29.14 -17.90
C VAL A 214 59.47 29.21 -18.66
N THR A 215 59.08 28.08 -19.24
CA THR A 215 57.88 27.95 -20.05
C THR A 215 56.98 26.84 -19.51
N ALA A 216 55.68 27.10 -19.46
CA ALA A 216 54.64 26.11 -19.12
C ALA A 216 53.54 26.12 -20.19
N VAL A 217 53.24 24.95 -20.75
CA VAL A 217 52.15 24.75 -21.70
C VAL A 217 50.92 24.25 -20.94
N TYR A 218 49.81 24.96 -21.09
CA TYR A 218 48.52 24.59 -20.54
C TYR A 218 47.57 24.25 -21.66
N THR A 219 47.20 22.98 -21.79
CA THR A 219 46.18 22.53 -22.75
C THR A 219 44.83 22.58 -22.06
N ILE A 220 43.99 23.56 -22.43
CA ILE A 220 42.64 23.70 -21.87
C ILE A 220 41.64 22.97 -22.76
N ILE A 221 40.98 21.96 -22.18
CA ILE A 221 39.88 21.23 -22.79
C ILE A 221 38.57 21.89 -22.34
N PRO A 222 37.77 22.44 -23.26
CA PRO A 222 36.52 23.10 -22.91
C PRO A 222 35.50 22.10 -22.34
N ILE A 223 34.80 22.49 -21.29
CA ILE A 223 33.72 21.70 -20.67
C ILE A 223 32.41 22.04 -21.37
N VAL A 224 31.84 21.07 -22.08
CA VAL A 224 30.54 21.24 -22.75
C VAL A 224 29.43 21.19 -21.71
N THR A 225 28.47 22.12 -21.82
CA THR A 225 27.29 22.18 -20.96
C THR A 225 26.05 21.72 -21.73
N TYR A 226 25.32 20.77 -21.16
CA TYR A 226 24.05 20.26 -21.66
C TYR A 226 22.91 20.77 -20.78
N ASN A 227 21.82 21.23 -21.39
CA ASN A 227 20.67 21.80 -20.68
C ASN A 227 19.47 20.83 -20.61
N SER A 228 19.61 19.61 -21.12
CA SER A 228 18.59 18.55 -21.08
C SER A 228 19.26 17.18 -20.90
N ILE A 229 18.55 16.21 -20.34
CA ILE A 229 19.04 14.83 -20.26
C ILE A 229 19.13 14.20 -21.65
N THR A 230 18.19 14.54 -22.55
CA THR A 230 18.16 14.02 -23.92
C THR A 230 19.45 14.32 -24.68
N ASP A 231 19.90 15.58 -24.66
CA ASP A 231 21.13 15.99 -25.35
C ASP A 231 22.38 15.36 -24.70
N LEU A 232 22.40 15.30 -23.36
CA LEU A 232 23.48 14.65 -22.61
C LEU A 232 23.58 13.15 -22.98
N ALA A 233 22.44 12.44 -22.98
CA ALA A 233 22.38 11.02 -23.30
C ALA A 233 22.76 10.73 -24.75
N ALA A 234 22.45 11.63 -25.69
CA ALA A 234 22.86 11.53 -27.09
C ALA A 234 24.37 11.75 -27.28
N ALA A 235 24.99 12.61 -26.47
CA ALA A 235 26.41 12.88 -26.52
C ALA A 235 27.29 11.79 -25.87
N CYS A 236 26.71 10.89 -25.09
CA CYS A 236 27.43 9.84 -24.39
C CYS A 236 27.93 8.74 -25.35
N THR A 237 29.18 8.88 -25.82
CA THR A 237 29.83 7.92 -26.73
C THR A 237 30.96 7.11 -26.08
N ALA A 238 31.54 7.59 -24.96
CA ALA A 238 32.59 6.90 -24.24
C ALA A 238 32.06 5.65 -23.53
N THR A 239 32.87 4.59 -23.47
CA THR A 239 32.51 3.30 -22.83
C THR A 239 33.29 3.02 -21.54
N SER A 240 34.14 3.97 -21.10
CA SER A 240 34.88 3.88 -19.84
C SER A 240 35.22 5.26 -19.28
N ALA A 241 35.44 5.34 -17.97
CA ALA A 241 35.81 6.57 -17.27
C ALA A 241 37.21 7.11 -17.62
N ASN A 242 38.09 6.29 -18.22
CA ASN A 242 39.47 6.68 -18.50
C ASN A 242 39.55 7.69 -19.65
N ASP A 243 38.71 7.51 -20.67
CA ASP A 243 38.69 8.34 -21.89
C ASP A 243 37.45 9.24 -21.96
N ALA A 244 36.65 9.27 -20.88
CA ALA A 244 35.40 10.01 -20.82
C ALA A 244 35.64 11.53 -20.75
N PRO A 245 34.93 12.34 -21.56
CA PRO A 245 34.97 13.79 -21.42
C PRO A 245 34.32 14.22 -20.11
N VAL A 246 34.83 15.29 -19.52
CA VAL A 246 34.16 16.00 -18.43
C VAL A 246 33.15 16.97 -19.04
N VAL A 247 31.90 16.90 -18.58
CA VAL A 247 30.77 17.70 -19.07
C VAL A 247 29.98 18.26 -17.89
N LYS A 248 29.13 19.26 -18.17
CA LYS A 248 28.16 19.80 -17.21
C LYS A 248 26.74 19.50 -17.65
N LEU A 249 25.91 19.03 -16.72
CA LEU A 249 24.45 18.99 -16.87
C LEU A 249 23.85 20.15 -16.09
N SER A 250 23.26 21.11 -16.79
CA SER A 250 22.62 22.32 -16.23
C SER A 250 21.13 22.35 -16.56
N ALA A 251 20.41 21.34 -16.09
CA ALA A 251 18.97 21.19 -16.26
C ALA A 251 18.26 21.29 -14.90
N ARG A 252 16.95 21.56 -14.92
CA ARG A 252 16.11 21.36 -13.73
C ARG A 252 15.86 19.86 -13.56
N LEU A 253 16.40 19.27 -12.51
CA LEU A 253 16.32 17.82 -12.29
C LEU A 253 15.49 17.53 -11.04
N VAL A 254 14.85 16.36 -11.01
CA VAL A 254 14.16 15.83 -9.84
C VAL A 254 14.76 14.48 -9.51
N VAL A 255 15.15 14.27 -8.25
CA VAL A 255 15.62 12.96 -7.77
C VAL A 255 14.45 11.98 -7.79
N THR A 256 14.57 10.90 -8.56
CA THR A 256 13.53 9.87 -8.71
C THR A 256 13.81 8.63 -7.87
N TYR A 257 15.08 8.32 -7.60
CA TYR A 257 15.49 7.21 -6.74
C TYR A 257 16.96 7.35 -6.31
N VAL A 258 17.29 6.91 -5.10
CA VAL A 258 18.67 6.91 -4.59
C VAL A 258 18.98 5.56 -3.96
N ASN A 259 20.09 4.95 -4.36
CA ASN A 259 20.62 3.74 -3.71
C ASN A 259 22.16 3.72 -3.75
N GLY A 260 22.77 4.01 -2.61
CA GLY A 260 24.22 4.10 -2.47
C GLY A 260 24.80 5.18 -3.37
N GLN A 261 25.67 4.80 -4.31
CA GLN A 261 26.30 5.72 -5.27
C GLN A 261 25.43 6.01 -6.51
N ASN A 262 24.26 5.36 -6.62
CA ASN A 262 23.37 5.56 -7.75
C ASN A 262 22.28 6.57 -7.38
N THR A 263 22.28 7.73 -8.05
CA THR A 263 21.23 8.73 -7.94
C THR A 263 20.54 8.84 -9.30
N PHE A 264 19.31 8.36 -9.40
CA PHE A 264 18.49 8.51 -10.60
C PHE A 264 17.76 9.85 -10.53
N VAL A 265 17.82 10.57 -11.65
CA VAL A 265 17.20 11.89 -11.80
C VAL A 265 16.35 11.94 -13.05
N SER A 266 15.38 12.85 -13.10
CA SER A 266 14.61 13.14 -14.30
C SER A 266 14.45 14.64 -14.51
N ASP A 267 14.44 15.09 -15.76
CA ASP A 267 14.06 16.45 -16.16
C ASP A 267 12.55 16.61 -16.46
N GLY A 268 11.78 15.52 -16.31
CA GLY A 268 10.35 15.44 -16.64
C GLY A 268 10.06 14.76 -17.98
N GLU A 269 11.06 14.58 -18.84
CA GLU A 269 10.93 13.88 -20.12
C GLU A 269 11.70 12.56 -20.13
N ARG A 270 12.91 12.56 -19.54
CA ARG A 270 13.81 11.40 -19.53
C ARG A 270 14.47 11.22 -18.17
N GLY A 271 14.89 10.00 -17.86
CA GLY A 271 15.72 9.70 -16.70
C GLY A 271 17.21 9.61 -17.03
N PHE A 272 18.06 9.82 -16.04
CA PHE A 272 19.50 9.62 -16.16
C PHE A 272 20.12 9.15 -14.84
N LEU A 273 21.20 8.39 -14.92
CA LEU A 273 21.98 7.97 -13.76
C LEU A 273 23.10 8.97 -13.48
N ILE A 274 23.09 9.55 -12.28
CA ILE A 274 24.22 10.27 -11.69
C ILE A 274 24.96 9.31 -10.76
N TYR A 275 26.21 9.03 -11.07
CA TYR A 275 27.05 8.08 -10.32
C TYR A 275 28.03 8.82 -9.42
N GLY A 276 28.05 8.45 -8.13
CA GLY A 276 29.00 8.97 -7.15
C GLY A 276 28.40 9.07 -5.75
N THR A 277 29.25 9.35 -4.77
CA THR A 277 28.81 9.49 -3.38
C THR A 277 27.82 10.65 -3.26
N ASN A 278 26.56 10.34 -2.93
CA ASN A 278 25.51 11.32 -2.67
C ASN A 278 25.02 11.18 -1.22
N THR A 279 25.50 12.05 -0.34
CA THR A 279 25.03 12.14 1.06
C THR A 279 24.10 13.35 1.29
N GLN A 280 23.89 14.18 0.27
CA GLN A 280 23.22 15.48 0.42
C GLN A 280 21.78 15.47 -0.12
N TYR A 281 21.50 14.69 -1.17
CA TYR A 281 20.25 14.73 -1.92
C TYR A 281 19.62 13.33 -1.99
N THR A 282 19.36 12.74 -0.81
CA THR A 282 18.85 11.36 -0.69
C THR A 282 17.33 11.26 -0.74
N THR A 283 16.61 12.38 -0.62
CA THR A 283 15.15 12.42 -0.59
C THR A 283 14.58 12.40 -2.02
N VAL A 284 13.75 11.41 -2.34
CA VAL A 284 13.00 11.35 -3.60
C VAL A 284 12.07 12.57 -3.71
N GLY A 285 12.01 13.18 -4.90
CA GLY A 285 11.27 14.43 -5.13
C GLY A 285 12.09 15.71 -4.93
N THR A 286 13.34 15.61 -4.45
CA THR A 286 14.22 16.78 -4.34
C THR A 286 14.47 17.37 -5.72
N VAL A 287 14.16 18.66 -5.91
CA VAL A 287 14.51 19.39 -7.12
C VAL A 287 15.95 19.87 -7.02
N LEU A 288 16.78 19.51 -7.99
CA LEU A 288 18.16 19.95 -8.10
C LEU A 288 18.24 21.08 -9.13
N SER A 289 18.83 22.20 -8.72
CA SER A 289 19.11 23.35 -9.57
C SER A 289 20.61 23.66 -9.57
N GLY A 290 21.11 24.26 -10.64
CA GLY A 290 22.55 24.49 -10.84
C GLY A 290 23.13 23.55 -11.88
N SER A 291 24.41 23.20 -11.75
CA SER A 291 25.09 22.32 -12.71
C SER A 291 25.78 21.16 -12.01
N ILE A 292 25.66 19.96 -12.59
CA ILE A 292 26.41 18.78 -12.14
C ILE A 292 27.56 18.58 -13.11
N GLU A 293 28.80 18.63 -12.62
CA GLU A 293 29.99 18.32 -13.41
C GLU A 293 30.44 16.88 -13.19
N GLY A 294 30.69 16.17 -14.29
CA GLY A 294 31.16 14.79 -14.21
C GLY A 294 31.68 14.24 -15.53
N LYS A 295 32.26 13.05 -15.45
CA LYS A 295 32.67 12.25 -16.60
C LYS A 295 31.47 11.53 -17.19
N LEU A 296 31.22 11.71 -18.49
CA LEU A 296 30.09 11.09 -19.20
C LEU A 296 30.55 9.85 -19.97
N TYR A 297 30.06 8.67 -19.58
CA TYR A 297 30.34 7.41 -20.27
C TYR A 297 29.25 6.36 -20.01
N ALA A 298 29.26 5.29 -20.80
CA ALA A 298 28.42 4.13 -20.59
C ALA A 298 29.19 3.04 -19.83
N TYR A 299 28.77 2.72 -18.61
CA TYR A 299 29.30 1.59 -17.85
C TYR A 299 28.40 0.37 -18.06
N LYS A 300 28.95 -0.72 -18.63
CA LYS A 300 28.18 -1.93 -18.98
C LYS A 300 26.93 -1.63 -19.83
N ASN A 301 27.03 -0.66 -20.74
CA ASN A 301 25.94 -0.14 -21.59
C ASN A 301 24.85 0.66 -20.86
N LEU A 302 25.04 1.03 -19.60
CA LEU A 302 24.22 2.02 -18.90
C LEU A 302 24.92 3.38 -18.92
N LYS A 303 24.27 4.39 -19.50
CA LYS A 303 24.81 5.76 -19.55
C LYS A 303 24.77 6.39 -18.16
N GLU A 304 25.91 6.93 -17.73
CA GLU A 304 26.05 7.56 -16.42
C GLU A 304 26.90 8.84 -16.48
N LEU A 305 26.60 9.78 -15.58
CA LEU A 305 27.43 10.95 -15.30
C LEU A 305 28.13 10.71 -13.97
N ALA A 306 29.42 10.34 -14.01
CA ALA A 306 30.22 10.13 -12.81
C ALA A 306 30.75 11.47 -12.28
N ILE A 307 30.20 11.93 -11.16
CA ILE A 307 30.47 13.27 -10.64
C ILE A 307 31.95 13.47 -10.27
N THR A 308 32.49 14.65 -10.58
CA THR A 308 33.86 15.05 -10.24
C THR A 308 33.92 16.17 -9.20
N ASP A 309 32.86 16.97 -9.09
CA ASP A 309 32.78 18.15 -8.22
C ASP A 309 32.15 17.87 -6.84
N GLY A 310 31.76 16.63 -6.56
CA GLY A 310 31.13 16.24 -5.29
C GLY A 310 29.82 16.98 -5.01
N TRP A 311 29.09 17.38 -6.06
CA TRP A 311 27.85 18.16 -6.00
C TRP A 311 28.03 19.63 -5.57
N ALA A 312 29.25 20.17 -5.59
CA ALA A 312 29.54 21.52 -5.10
C ALA A 312 28.72 22.63 -5.78
N ASN A 313 28.27 22.42 -7.02
CA ASN A 313 27.58 23.43 -7.83
C ASN A 313 26.05 23.20 -7.93
N VAL A 314 25.50 22.33 -7.07
CA VAL A 314 24.07 22.04 -6.99
C VAL A 314 23.46 22.73 -5.77
N THR A 315 22.28 23.31 -5.96
CA THR A 315 21.48 23.92 -4.89
C THR A 315 20.13 23.18 -4.79
N PRO A 316 19.68 22.78 -3.59
CA PRO A 316 18.36 22.16 -3.42
C PRO A 316 17.26 23.20 -3.63
N GLY A 317 16.26 22.86 -4.44
CA GLY A 317 15.01 23.59 -4.60
C GLY A 317 13.89 23.04 -3.70
N ALA A 318 12.69 23.63 -3.81
CA ALA A 318 11.51 23.11 -3.12
C ALA A 318 11.19 21.67 -3.56
N GLU A 319 10.73 20.83 -2.64
CA GLU A 319 10.35 19.44 -2.94
C GLU A 319 9.22 19.39 -3.98
N PHE A 320 9.37 18.51 -4.96
CA PHE A 320 8.35 18.21 -5.94
C PHE A 320 7.58 16.95 -5.52
N SER A 321 6.33 17.13 -5.11
CA SER A 321 5.47 16.05 -4.60
C SER A 321 4.91 15.10 -5.69
N GLY A 322 5.31 15.28 -6.94
CA GLY A 322 4.71 14.61 -8.11
C GLY A 322 5.59 13.58 -8.81
N VAL A 323 6.57 12.96 -8.13
CA VAL A 323 7.35 11.87 -8.74
C VAL A 323 6.48 10.62 -8.84
N THR A 324 5.78 10.48 -9.97
CA THR A 324 5.00 9.30 -10.31
C THR A 324 5.73 8.53 -11.42
N PRO A 325 5.96 7.21 -11.26
CA PRO A 325 6.46 6.38 -12.35
C PRO A 325 5.56 6.49 -13.58
N GLY A 326 6.16 6.54 -14.78
CA GLY A 326 5.39 6.43 -16.03
C GLY A 326 4.92 4.99 -16.25
N ASP A 327 3.67 4.79 -16.62
CA ASP A 327 3.19 3.45 -16.98
C ASP A 327 3.81 2.99 -18.32
N ALA A 328 4.26 1.74 -18.38
CA ALA A 328 4.80 1.13 -19.59
C ALA A 328 4.45 -0.36 -19.68
N THR A 329 4.19 -0.87 -20.89
CA THR A 329 4.05 -2.30 -21.17
C THR A 329 5.41 -2.94 -21.40
N ILE A 330 5.53 -4.27 -21.25
CA ILE A 330 6.80 -4.97 -21.53
C ILE A 330 7.19 -4.75 -23.00
N SER A 331 6.26 -4.91 -23.94
CA SER A 331 6.46 -4.62 -25.36
C SER A 331 7.05 -3.23 -25.63
N ALA A 332 6.53 -2.19 -24.97
CA ALA A 332 7.01 -0.81 -25.14
C ALA A 332 8.44 -0.62 -24.61
N LEU A 333 8.77 -1.26 -23.49
CA LEU A 333 10.11 -1.23 -22.90
C LEU A 333 11.13 -1.96 -23.79
N LEU A 334 10.77 -3.13 -24.31
CA LEU A 334 11.63 -3.91 -25.19
C LEU A 334 11.82 -3.25 -26.56
N GLY A 335 10.76 -2.66 -27.12
CA GLY A 335 10.78 -1.99 -28.42
C GLY A 335 11.55 -0.66 -28.45
N ASN A 336 11.72 0.00 -27.30
CA ASN A 336 12.45 1.28 -27.18
C ASN A 336 13.25 1.38 -25.88
N ALA A 337 14.12 0.39 -25.63
CA ALA A 337 14.90 0.35 -24.39
C ALA A 337 15.76 1.61 -24.18
N ASP A 338 16.31 2.18 -25.26
CA ASP A 338 17.06 3.44 -25.20
C ASP A 338 16.18 4.62 -24.76
N GLY A 339 14.88 4.64 -25.07
CA GLY A 339 13.97 5.69 -24.63
C GLY A 339 13.68 5.68 -23.12
N TYR A 340 13.69 4.49 -22.51
CA TYR A 340 13.31 4.26 -21.12
C TYR A 340 14.49 4.06 -20.17
N GLU A 341 15.72 4.02 -20.69
CA GLU A 341 16.94 3.90 -19.89
C GLU A 341 16.95 4.92 -18.74
N SER A 342 17.13 4.43 -17.50
CA SER A 342 17.13 5.25 -16.27
C SER A 342 15.85 6.06 -15.98
N SER A 343 14.79 5.91 -16.77
CA SER A 343 13.47 6.48 -16.50
C SER A 343 12.71 5.60 -15.51
N LEU A 344 12.08 6.22 -14.50
CA LEU A 344 11.29 5.50 -13.50
C LEU A 344 9.96 5.10 -14.14
N VAL A 345 9.73 3.80 -14.28
CA VAL A 345 8.53 3.26 -14.93
C VAL A 345 7.84 2.20 -14.06
N LYS A 346 6.54 2.04 -14.27
CA LYS A 346 5.69 1.02 -13.64
C LYS A 346 5.11 0.10 -14.73
N ILE A 347 5.35 -1.19 -14.57
CA ILE A 347 4.73 -2.26 -15.37
C ILE A 347 3.59 -2.82 -14.54
N ASN A 348 2.39 -2.81 -15.10
CA ASN A 348 1.18 -3.19 -14.38
C ASN A 348 0.80 -4.64 -14.67
N LYS A 349 0.29 -5.33 -13.65
CA LYS A 349 -0.32 -6.67 -13.74
C LYS A 349 0.52 -7.75 -14.44
N VAL A 350 1.74 -7.95 -13.97
CA VAL A 350 2.58 -9.05 -14.44
C VAL A 350 2.54 -10.25 -13.49
N ASN A 351 2.72 -11.45 -14.02
CA ASN A 351 2.88 -12.68 -13.25
C ASN A 351 4.34 -13.12 -13.25
N PHE A 352 4.83 -13.61 -12.11
CA PHE A 352 6.16 -14.23 -12.04
C PHE A 352 6.14 -15.63 -12.65
N GLU A 353 7.17 -15.99 -13.41
CA GLU A 353 7.32 -17.36 -13.93
C GLU A 353 7.89 -18.33 -12.89
N ALA A 354 8.52 -17.81 -11.84
CA ALA A 354 9.07 -18.61 -10.75
C ALA A 354 8.88 -17.91 -9.39
N ASN A 355 8.80 -18.70 -8.31
CA ASN A 355 8.66 -18.20 -6.94
C ASN A 355 10.00 -17.84 -6.27
N ALA A 356 11.10 -17.87 -7.01
CA ALA A 356 12.44 -17.64 -6.48
C ALA A 356 13.37 -17.04 -7.55
N LEU A 357 14.36 -16.29 -7.08
CA LEU A 357 15.38 -15.71 -7.95
C LEU A 357 16.40 -16.77 -8.39
N THR A 358 16.82 -16.70 -9.65
CA THR A 358 17.98 -17.44 -10.18
C THR A 358 19.06 -16.43 -10.53
N SER A 359 20.26 -16.54 -9.96
CA SER A 359 21.36 -15.58 -10.23
C SER A 359 20.97 -14.10 -10.03
N ARG A 360 20.12 -13.83 -9.03
CA ARG A 360 19.55 -12.50 -8.71
C ARG A 360 18.53 -11.97 -9.73
N SER A 361 17.99 -12.81 -10.62
CA SER A 361 16.94 -12.42 -11.56
C SER A 361 15.72 -13.35 -11.54
N VAL A 362 14.61 -12.89 -12.11
CA VAL A 362 13.40 -13.68 -12.35
C VAL A 362 12.63 -13.09 -13.53
N THR A 363 12.00 -13.93 -14.33
CA THR A 363 11.17 -13.50 -15.45
C THR A 363 9.75 -13.22 -14.98
N VAL A 364 9.16 -12.15 -15.52
CA VAL A 364 7.74 -11.86 -15.43
C VAL A 364 7.12 -11.80 -16.82
N MET A 365 5.83 -12.09 -16.88
CA MET A 365 5.03 -12.07 -18.11
C MET A 365 3.81 -11.18 -17.92
N ASP A 366 3.46 -10.38 -18.93
CA ASP A 366 2.22 -9.59 -18.94
C ASP A 366 1.01 -10.38 -19.52
N GLU A 367 -0.17 -9.76 -19.55
CA GLU A 367 -1.40 -10.42 -20.02
C GLU A 367 -1.37 -10.72 -21.53
N GLU A 368 -0.53 -10.01 -22.28
CA GLU A 368 -0.28 -10.18 -23.70
C GLU A 368 0.72 -11.32 -24.01
N GLY A 369 1.43 -11.81 -23.00
CA GLY A 369 2.42 -12.89 -23.11
C GLY A 369 3.83 -12.41 -23.43
N ASP A 370 4.12 -11.11 -23.30
CA ASP A 370 5.47 -10.58 -23.42
C ASP A 370 6.25 -10.82 -22.12
N GLU A 371 7.51 -11.23 -22.25
CA GLU A 371 8.37 -11.58 -21.11
C GLU A 371 9.44 -10.51 -20.84
N LEU A 372 9.70 -10.21 -19.56
CA LEU A 372 10.77 -9.32 -19.12
C LEU A 372 11.56 -9.93 -17.97
N THR A 373 12.89 -9.89 -18.07
CA THR A 373 13.77 -10.29 -16.96
C THR A 373 13.91 -9.15 -15.95
N LEU A 374 13.43 -9.37 -14.74
CA LEU A 374 13.66 -8.50 -13.59
C LEU A 374 14.99 -8.86 -12.94
N TYR A 375 15.81 -7.86 -12.63
CA TYR A 375 17.07 -8.04 -11.92
C TYR A 375 16.99 -7.39 -10.54
N ASP A 376 17.40 -8.12 -9.51
CA ASP A 376 17.41 -7.67 -8.12
C ASP A 376 18.61 -6.76 -7.83
N LYS A 377 18.72 -5.67 -8.61
CA LYS A 377 19.83 -4.72 -8.54
C LYS A 377 19.90 -4.01 -7.20
N PHE A 378 18.75 -3.82 -6.55
CA PHE A 378 18.60 -3.03 -5.33
C PHE A 378 18.14 -3.85 -4.12
N ASN A 379 18.20 -5.18 -4.19
CA ASN A 379 17.76 -6.13 -3.13
C ASN A 379 16.28 -6.01 -2.74
N VAL A 380 15.42 -5.53 -3.64
CA VAL A 380 13.99 -5.41 -3.42
C VAL A 380 13.30 -6.77 -3.57
N LEU A 381 13.66 -7.53 -4.61
CA LEU A 381 13.06 -8.83 -4.88
C LEU A 381 13.48 -9.87 -3.85
N SER A 382 14.76 -9.91 -3.46
CA SER A 382 15.23 -10.83 -2.41
C SER A 382 14.68 -10.53 -1.02
N ALA A 383 14.21 -9.30 -0.77
CA ALA A 383 13.56 -8.90 0.47
C ALA A 383 12.03 -9.12 0.45
N THR A 384 11.43 -9.45 -0.69
CA THR A 384 9.98 -9.55 -0.85
C THR A 384 9.55 -10.98 -1.15
N SER A 385 8.46 -11.43 -0.53
CA SER A 385 7.81 -12.69 -0.92
C SER A 385 6.85 -12.46 -2.09
N PHE A 386 7.04 -13.17 -3.19
CA PHE A 386 6.16 -13.15 -4.37
C PHE A 386 5.86 -14.58 -4.84
N ASN A 387 4.82 -14.73 -5.66
CA ASN A 387 4.40 -16.04 -6.18
C ASN A 387 3.84 -15.95 -7.60
N THR A 388 3.86 -17.09 -8.30
CA THR A 388 3.42 -17.22 -9.71
C THR A 388 1.91 -17.10 -9.92
N SER A 389 1.11 -17.31 -8.87
CA SER A 389 -0.36 -17.28 -8.96
C SER A 389 -0.98 -15.88 -8.84
N ASP A 390 -0.19 -14.88 -8.43
CA ASP A 390 -0.63 -13.51 -8.22
C ASP A 390 -0.10 -12.59 -9.31
N GLN A 391 -0.84 -11.52 -9.56
CA GLN A 391 -0.41 -10.41 -10.40
C GLN A 391 0.26 -9.34 -9.55
N TYR A 392 1.25 -8.65 -10.12
CA TYR A 392 2.00 -7.60 -9.45
C TYR A 392 2.15 -6.39 -10.35
N ASN A 393 2.22 -5.21 -9.74
CA ASN A 393 2.79 -4.04 -10.39
C ASN A 393 4.25 -3.91 -9.97
N ILE A 394 5.13 -3.72 -10.94
CA ILE A 394 6.58 -3.66 -10.74
C ILE A 394 7.06 -2.27 -11.13
N THR A 395 7.71 -1.57 -10.20
CA THR A 395 8.26 -0.23 -10.44
C THR A 395 9.79 -0.29 -10.44
N GLY A 396 10.43 0.38 -11.38
CA GLY A 396 11.88 0.38 -11.47
C GLY A 396 12.42 1.09 -12.69
N PHE A 397 13.64 0.72 -13.05
CA PHE A 397 14.39 1.35 -14.13
C PHE A 397 14.86 0.31 -15.13
N LEU A 398 14.83 0.67 -16.39
CA LEU A 398 15.49 -0.12 -17.42
C LEU A 398 17.01 0.07 -17.32
N ALA A 399 17.75 -1.03 -17.33
CA ALA A 399 19.19 -1.08 -17.43
C ALA A 399 19.59 -2.00 -18.59
N ARG A 400 20.72 -1.71 -19.24
CA ARG A 400 21.33 -2.64 -20.19
C ARG A 400 22.50 -3.35 -19.55
N ASN A 401 22.68 -4.61 -19.94
CA ASN A 401 23.85 -5.42 -19.59
C ASN A 401 24.26 -6.22 -20.84
N GLY A 402 25.15 -5.66 -21.66
CA GLY A 402 25.39 -6.20 -23.00
C GLY A 402 24.22 -5.91 -23.93
N GLU A 403 23.77 -6.92 -24.68
CA GLU A 403 22.58 -6.88 -25.54
C GLU A 403 21.26 -7.11 -24.76
N ASN A 404 21.36 -7.55 -23.50
CA ASN A 404 20.20 -7.86 -22.67
C ASN A 404 19.63 -6.60 -22.02
N VAL A 405 18.29 -6.54 -22.00
CA VAL A 405 17.53 -5.54 -21.25
C VAL A 405 17.19 -6.15 -19.89
N GLU A 406 17.64 -5.50 -18.82
CA GLU A 406 17.35 -5.87 -17.44
C GLU A 406 16.49 -4.79 -16.79
N PHE A 407 15.58 -5.19 -15.90
CA PHE A 407 14.75 -4.25 -15.15
C PHE A 407 15.18 -4.20 -13.68
N GLY A 408 15.79 -3.10 -13.25
CA GLY A 408 16.19 -2.86 -11.88
C GLY A 408 15.00 -2.49 -11.00
N VAL A 409 14.51 -3.46 -10.22
CA VAL A 409 13.30 -3.30 -9.39
C VAL A 409 13.55 -2.42 -8.18
N THR A 410 12.70 -1.40 -8.02
CA THR A 410 12.69 -0.47 -6.88
C THR A 410 11.50 -0.68 -5.94
N ALA A 411 10.38 -1.17 -6.48
CA ALA A 411 9.20 -1.54 -5.70
C ALA A 411 8.39 -2.63 -6.42
N ILE A 412 7.68 -3.42 -5.63
CA ILE A 412 6.78 -4.49 -6.04
C ILE A 412 5.50 -4.36 -5.22
N GLU A 413 4.35 -4.39 -5.90
CA GLU A 413 3.04 -4.26 -5.28
C GLU A 413 2.14 -5.39 -5.79
N ALA A 414 1.63 -6.24 -4.90
CA ALA A 414 0.65 -7.25 -5.29
C ALA A 414 -0.64 -6.57 -5.74
N VAL A 415 -1.19 -7.01 -6.87
CA VAL A 415 -2.50 -6.58 -7.35
C VAL A 415 -3.56 -7.33 -6.53
N PRO A 416 -4.43 -6.63 -5.77
CA PRO A 416 -5.45 -7.29 -4.98
C PRO A 416 -6.35 -8.14 -5.88
N LYS A 417 -6.50 -9.43 -5.54
CA LYS A 417 -7.44 -10.30 -6.25
C LYS A 417 -8.86 -9.87 -5.91
N ASN A 418 -9.65 -9.56 -6.92
CA ASN A 418 -11.07 -9.27 -6.74
C ASN A 418 -11.81 -10.59 -6.42
N VAL A 419 -12.32 -10.71 -5.20
CA VAL A 419 -13.15 -11.86 -4.79
C VAL A 419 -14.61 -11.54 -5.10
N ALA A 420 -15.31 -12.40 -5.85
CA ALA A 420 -16.72 -12.15 -6.14
C ALA A 420 -17.57 -12.21 -4.86
N ALA A 421 -18.58 -11.34 -4.77
CA ALA A 421 -19.49 -11.32 -3.64
C ALA A 421 -20.34 -12.61 -3.58
N PRO A 422 -20.68 -13.10 -2.38
CA PRO A 422 -21.60 -14.22 -2.25
C PRO A 422 -22.94 -13.94 -2.93
N THR A 423 -23.57 -14.98 -3.44
CA THR A 423 -24.92 -14.94 -4.00
C THR A 423 -25.91 -15.60 -3.04
N PHE A 424 -27.14 -15.08 -2.99
CA PHE A 424 -28.25 -15.65 -2.23
C PHE A 424 -29.18 -16.43 -3.16
N ASN A 425 -29.78 -17.53 -2.68
CA ASN A 425 -30.83 -18.26 -3.41
C ASN A 425 -32.18 -17.55 -3.46
N ILE A 426 -32.32 -16.43 -2.74
CA ILE A 426 -33.55 -15.70 -2.53
C ILE A 426 -33.29 -14.20 -2.71
N GLU A 427 -34.29 -13.49 -3.20
CA GLU A 427 -34.24 -12.04 -3.38
C GLU A 427 -34.79 -11.29 -2.15
N THR A 428 -34.56 -9.99 -2.10
CA THR A 428 -35.15 -9.14 -1.07
C THR A 428 -36.66 -9.05 -1.29
N GLY A 429 -37.48 -9.30 -0.26
CA GLY A 429 -38.92 -9.35 -0.44
C GLY A 429 -39.70 -9.65 0.83
N THR A 430 -41.03 -9.65 0.67
CA THR A 430 -41.98 -10.08 1.72
C THR A 430 -42.50 -11.47 1.40
N TYR A 431 -42.47 -12.35 2.40
CA TYR A 431 -42.84 -13.76 2.28
C TYR A 431 -43.88 -14.14 3.35
N GLU A 432 -44.84 -14.98 3.00
CA GLU A 432 -45.91 -15.44 3.92
C GLU A 432 -45.54 -16.73 4.67
N VAL A 433 -44.35 -17.28 4.41
CA VAL A 433 -43.83 -18.51 5.04
C VAL A 433 -42.35 -18.31 5.39
N ASP A 434 -41.88 -19.03 6.42
CA ASP A 434 -40.47 -19.08 6.81
C ASP A 434 -39.57 -19.38 5.59
N GLN A 435 -38.45 -18.67 5.48
CA GLN A 435 -37.52 -18.82 4.37
C GLN A 435 -36.25 -19.58 4.79
N THR A 436 -35.72 -20.38 3.87
CA THR A 436 -34.41 -21.04 4.03
C THR A 436 -33.44 -20.43 3.03
N VAL A 437 -32.47 -19.68 3.56
CA VAL A 437 -31.49 -18.92 2.78
C VAL A 437 -30.20 -19.72 2.66
N THR A 438 -29.73 -19.89 1.43
CA THR A 438 -28.43 -20.48 1.13
C THR A 438 -27.54 -19.49 0.40
N LEU A 439 -26.26 -19.45 0.81
CA LEU A 439 -25.24 -18.59 0.22
C LEU A 439 -24.25 -19.42 -0.59
N THR A 440 -23.83 -18.90 -1.73
CA THR A 440 -22.82 -19.53 -2.61
C THR A 440 -21.75 -18.52 -3.00
N ALA A 441 -20.49 -18.92 -3.06
CA ALA A 441 -19.36 -18.09 -3.46
C ALA A 441 -18.38 -18.90 -4.32
N GLU A 442 -17.36 -18.24 -4.86
CA GLU A 442 -16.30 -18.88 -5.65
C GLU A 442 -15.55 -19.95 -4.84
N GLU A 443 -15.09 -21.00 -5.54
CA GLU A 443 -14.30 -22.07 -4.92
C GLU A 443 -13.01 -21.51 -4.29
N GLY A 444 -12.64 -22.02 -3.12
CA GLY A 444 -11.47 -21.55 -2.36
C GLY A 444 -11.73 -20.31 -1.50
N THR A 445 -12.98 -19.87 -1.37
CA THR A 445 -13.39 -18.77 -0.47
C THR A 445 -14.21 -19.28 0.73
N THR A 446 -14.17 -18.53 1.82
CA THR A 446 -15.01 -18.73 3.01
C THR A 446 -16.01 -17.58 3.11
N ILE A 447 -17.29 -17.89 3.28
CA ILE A 447 -18.35 -16.89 3.42
C ILE A 447 -18.54 -16.51 4.90
N TYR A 448 -18.51 -15.21 5.19
CA TYR A 448 -18.79 -14.63 6.50
C TYR A 448 -20.03 -13.76 6.44
N TYR A 449 -20.92 -13.85 7.43
CA TYR A 449 -22.21 -13.17 7.41
C TYR A 449 -22.68 -12.65 8.77
N THR A 450 -23.65 -11.74 8.71
CA THR A 450 -24.45 -11.21 9.82
C THR A 450 -25.93 -11.30 9.46
N ILE A 451 -26.82 -11.33 10.47
CA ILE A 451 -28.29 -11.45 10.27
C ILE A 451 -29.06 -10.25 10.83
N ASP A 452 -28.36 -9.31 11.44
CA ASP A 452 -28.89 -8.08 12.03
C ASP A 452 -28.65 -6.85 11.15
N GLY A 453 -28.17 -7.05 9.92
CA GLY A 453 -27.82 -5.98 8.99
C GLY A 453 -26.51 -5.25 9.30
N THR A 454 -25.71 -5.68 10.28
CA THR A 454 -24.38 -5.10 10.53
C THR A 454 -23.37 -5.49 9.45
N THR A 455 -22.28 -4.72 9.30
CA THR A 455 -21.23 -4.99 8.32
C THR A 455 -20.47 -6.28 8.66
N PRO A 456 -20.43 -7.30 7.78
CA PRO A 456 -19.68 -8.51 8.04
C PRO A 456 -18.18 -8.28 7.89
N THR A 457 -17.38 -9.02 8.65
CA THR A 457 -15.92 -9.04 8.58
C THR A 457 -15.43 -10.49 8.61
N ALA A 458 -14.15 -10.74 8.39
CA ALA A 458 -13.54 -12.07 8.57
C ALA A 458 -13.61 -12.61 10.02
N LYS A 459 -14.22 -11.87 10.96
CA LYS A 459 -14.52 -12.30 12.34
C LYS A 459 -16.01 -12.57 12.59
N SER A 460 -16.87 -12.33 11.58
CA SER A 460 -18.30 -12.61 11.65
C SER A 460 -18.59 -14.11 11.58
N ASN A 461 -19.86 -14.51 11.58
CA ASN A 461 -20.23 -15.92 11.54
C ASN A 461 -19.84 -16.54 10.20
N VAL A 462 -19.21 -17.73 10.23
CA VAL A 462 -18.91 -18.50 9.03
C VAL A 462 -20.17 -19.21 8.55
N TYR A 463 -20.48 -19.12 7.26
CA TYR A 463 -21.61 -19.82 6.68
C TYR A 463 -21.24 -21.29 6.38
N THR A 464 -21.81 -22.22 7.14
CA THR A 464 -21.63 -23.67 6.97
C THR A 464 -22.94 -24.43 6.75
N THR A 465 -24.07 -23.82 7.10
CA THR A 465 -25.42 -24.40 7.01
C THR A 465 -26.44 -23.34 6.58
N PRO A 466 -27.53 -23.71 5.90
CA PRO A 466 -28.59 -22.78 5.53
C PRO A 466 -29.14 -21.96 6.72
N ILE A 467 -29.50 -20.70 6.46
CA ILE A 467 -30.03 -19.78 7.47
C ILE A 467 -31.57 -19.83 7.41
N ILE A 468 -32.22 -20.11 8.54
CA ILE A 468 -33.69 -20.14 8.64
C ILE A 468 -34.19 -18.77 9.13
N VAL A 469 -35.01 -18.11 8.33
CA VAL A 469 -35.57 -16.79 8.61
C VAL A 469 -37.06 -16.91 8.94
N ARG A 470 -37.44 -16.50 10.15
CA ARG A 470 -38.82 -16.59 10.69
C ARG A 470 -39.49 -15.24 10.94
N GLU A 471 -38.70 -14.18 10.91
CA GLU A 471 -39.11 -12.81 11.13
C GLU A 471 -38.26 -11.90 10.24
N THR A 472 -38.57 -10.61 10.22
CA THR A 472 -37.84 -9.65 9.37
C THR A 472 -36.35 -9.66 9.70
N THR A 473 -35.52 -10.06 8.74
CA THR A 473 -34.08 -10.30 8.91
C THR A 473 -33.32 -9.70 7.73
N THR A 474 -32.22 -9.00 8.00
CA THR A 474 -31.29 -8.50 6.97
C THR A 474 -29.98 -9.27 7.06
N ILE A 475 -29.66 -10.02 6.01
CA ILE A 475 -28.45 -10.84 5.93
C ILE A 475 -27.43 -10.12 5.06
N ASN A 476 -26.29 -9.76 5.64
CA ASN A 476 -25.14 -9.25 4.90
C ASN A 476 -24.04 -10.32 4.86
N ALA A 477 -23.36 -10.47 3.73
CA ALA A 477 -22.31 -11.46 3.58
C ALA A 477 -21.12 -10.97 2.73
N ILE A 478 -19.93 -11.49 3.03
CA ILE A 478 -18.70 -11.34 2.25
C ILE A 478 -18.06 -12.71 2.02
N ALA A 479 -17.31 -12.85 0.94
CA ALA A 479 -16.42 -13.98 0.69
C ALA A 479 -14.98 -13.55 0.94
N VAL A 480 -14.19 -14.41 1.59
CA VAL A 480 -12.77 -14.17 1.88
C VAL A 480 -11.96 -15.35 1.37
N ASP A 481 -10.95 -15.09 0.54
CA ASP A 481 -10.05 -16.15 0.04
C ASP A 481 -8.97 -16.55 1.06
N ALA A 482 -8.18 -17.58 0.74
CA ALA A 482 -7.10 -18.06 1.61
C ALA A 482 -5.98 -17.03 1.85
N LYS A 483 -5.89 -15.98 1.03
CA LYS A 483 -4.90 -14.89 1.14
C LYS A 483 -5.45 -13.69 1.92
N GLY A 484 -6.72 -13.72 2.32
CA GLY A 484 -7.38 -12.65 3.06
C GLY A 484 -8.00 -11.56 2.19
N ASN A 485 -8.01 -11.72 0.85
CA ASN A 485 -8.74 -10.82 -0.02
C ASN A 485 -10.23 -10.97 0.23
N THR A 486 -10.97 -9.85 0.25
CA THR A 486 -12.38 -9.82 0.65
C THR A 486 -13.23 -9.27 -0.49
N SER A 487 -14.41 -9.85 -0.70
CA SER A 487 -15.39 -9.36 -1.67
C SER A 487 -16.05 -8.05 -1.25
N THR A 488 -16.82 -7.45 -2.15
CA THR A 488 -17.84 -6.49 -1.76
C THR A 488 -18.95 -7.18 -0.94
N ILE A 489 -19.73 -6.39 -0.19
CA ILE A 489 -20.82 -6.90 0.65
C ILE A 489 -22.03 -7.24 -0.23
N ALA A 490 -22.53 -8.47 -0.14
CA ALA A 490 -23.83 -8.87 -0.62
C ALA A 490 -24.88 -8.72 0.49
N SER A 491 -26.09 -8.26 0.17
CA SER A 491 -27.16 -8.02 1.16
C SER A 491 -28.51 -8.50 0.66
N VAL A 492 -29.29 -9.14 1.54
CA VAL A 492 -30.71 -9.47 1.32
C VAL A 492 -31.54 -9.12 2.54
N THR A 493 -32.70 -8.50 2.35
CA THR A 493 -33.68 -8.26 3.43
C THR A 493 -34.94 -9.08 3.19
N ILE A 494 -35.28 -9.92 4.16
CA ILE A 494 -36.39 -10.85 4.08
C ILE A 494 -37.39 -10.46 5.17
N THR A 495 -38.57 -10.02 4.75
CA THR A 495 -39.69 -9.71 5.66
C THR A 495 -40.62 -10.91 5.71
N ILE A 496 -40.87 -11.47 6.90
CA ILE A 496 -41.87 -12.54 7.08
C ILE A 496 -43.17 -11.91 7.58
N ASP A 497 -44.21 -11.95 6.75
CA ASP A 497 -45.56 -11.43 7.02
C ASP A 497 -46.58 -12.58 6.95
N LYS A 498 -46.45 -13.49 7.92
CA LYS A 498 -47.22 -14.74 7.97
C LYS A 498 -48.67 -14.49 8.41
N PRO A 499 -49.69 -14.92 7.65
CA PRO A 499 -51.07 -14.81 8.08
C PRO A 499 -51.38 -15.82 9.20
N TYR A 500 -52.22 -15.41 10.15
CA TYR A 500 -52.93 -16.33 11.02
C TYR A 500 -53.94 -17.14 10.20
N THR A 501 -54.13 -18.41 10.55
CA THR A 501 -54.99 -19.33 9.80
C THR A 501 -56.14 -19.90 10.61
N THR A 502 -56.08 -19.77 11.94
CA THR A 502 -57.15 -20.24 12.84
C THR A 502 -57.56 -19.15 13.84
N ILE A 503 -58.78 -19.26 14.38
CA ILE A 503 -59.24 -18.37 15.45
C ILE A 503 -58.39 -18.58 16.72
N ALA A 504 -57.95 -19.81 17.00
CA ALA A 504 -57.11 -20.11 18.16
C ALA A 504 -55.78 -19.34 18.13
N GLU A 505 -55.13 -19.29 16.95
CA GLU A 505 -53.91 -18.51 16.75
C GLU A 505 -54.16 -17.01 16.96
N LEU A 506 -55.23 -16.46 16.37
CA LEU A 506 -55.61 -15.05 16.58
C LEU A 506 -55.86 -14.73 18.05
N ASN A 507 -56.61 -15.59 18.76
CA ASN A 507 -56.89 -15.41 20.18
C ASN A 507 -55.62 -15.40 21.03
N THR A 508 -54.65 -16.24 20.69
CA THR A 508 -53.35 -16.32 21.38
C THR A 508 -52.47 -15.12 21.07
N ALA A 509 -52.48 -14.64 19.82
CA ALA A 509 -51.70 -13.50 19.37
C ALA A 509 -52.23 -12.15 19.89
N CYS A 510 -53.50 -12.07 20.26
CA CYS A 510 -54.15 -10.84 20.71
C CYS A 510 -53.67 -10.43 22.12
N THR A 511 -52.63 -9.59 22.16
CA THR A 511 -52.01 -9.10 23.40
C THR A 511 -52.25 -7.61 23.66
N ALA A 512 -52.50 -6.82 22.61
CA ALA A 512 -52.78 -5.40 22.74
C ALA A 512 -54.13 -5.17 23.44
N THR A 513 -54.19 -4.26 24.41
CA THR A 513 -55.43 -3.89 25.13
C THR A 513 -56.03 -2.56 24.66
N LYS A 514 -55.37 -1.91 23.69
CA LYS A 514 -55.78 -0.64 23.10
C LYS A 514 -55.57 -0.69 21.60
N LYS A 515 -56.51 -0.10 20.86
CA LYS A 515 -56.44 0.00 19.40
C LYS A 515 -55.20 0.73 18.88
N ALA A 516 -54.71 1.73 19.62
CA ALA A 516 -53.54 2.53 19.21
C ALA A 516 -52.23 1.73 19.23
N ASP A 517 -52.16 0.67 20.04
CA ASP A 517 -50.98 -0.17 20.22
C ASP A 517 -51.12 -1.51 19.47
N ALA A 518 -52.20 -1.67 18.70
CA ALA A 518 -52.57 -2.92 18.05
C ALA A 518 -51.68 -3.19 16.83
N PRO A 519 -51.11 -4.40 16.67
CA PRO A 519 -50.45 -4.78 15.44
C PRO A 519 -51.48 -4.97 14.30
N THR A 520 -51.09 -4.58 13.09
CA THR A 520 -51.78 -5.01 11.87
C THR A 520 -51.42 -6.46 11.59
N VAL A 521 -52.43 -7.31 11.40
CA VAL A 521 -52.25 -8.74 11.11
C VAL A 521 -53.08 -9.15 9.91
N LYS A 522 -52.66 -10.23 9.25
CA LYS A 522 -53.44 -10.93 8.22
C LYS A 522 -54.09 -12.18 8.82
N PHE A 523 -55.36 -12.39 8.53
CA PHE A 523 -56.09 -13.61 8.89
C PHE A 523 -56.65 -14.26 7.63
N LYS A 524 -56.11 -15.41 7.25
CA LYS A 524 -56.46 -16.18 6.06
C LYS A 524 -57.22 -17.45 6.45
N PHE A 525 -58.45 -17.58 5.99
CA PHE A 525 -59.35 -18.64 6.45
C PHE A 525 -60.22 -19.19 5.32
N THR A 526 -60.77 -20.37 5.57
CA THR A 526 -61.71 -21.06 4.66
C THR A 526 -62.95 -21.46 5.44
N ASP A 527 -64.12 -21.22 4.87
CA ASP A 527 -65.45 -21.66 5.34
C ASP A 527 -65.79 -21.30 6.80
N LEU A 528 -65.32 -20.14 7.25
CA LEU A 528 -65.62 -19.63 8.59
C LEU A 528 -67.11 -19.29 8.69
N LEU A 529 -67.80 -19.82 9.70
CA LEU A 529 -69.25 -19.65 9.85
C LEU A 529 -69.57 -18.32 10.55
N VAL A 530 -70.36 -17.47 9.92
CA VAL A 530 -70.93 -16.27 10.52
C VAL A 530 -72.07 -16.68 11.47
N THR A 531 -71.83 -16.60 12.77
CA THR A 531 -72.77 -17.02 13.83
C THR A 531 -73.68 -15.89 14.30
N GLY A 532 -73.29 -14.63 14.06
CA GLY A 532 -74.10 -13.47 14.39
C GLY A 532 -73.60 -12.19 13.72
N VAL A 533 -74.54 -11.31 13.36
CA VAL A 533 -74.24 -10.00 12.78
C VAL A 533 -75.09 -8.96 13.48
N LYS A 534 -74.47 -7.93 14.06
CA LYS A 534 -75.18 -6.80 14.68
C LYS A 534 -74.35 -5.52 14.64
N ASN A 535 -74.90 -4.47 14.03
CA ASN A 535 -74.17 -3.23 13.74
C ASN A 535 -72.86 -3.56 13.00
N ASN A 536 -71.70 -3.18 13.55
CA ASN A 536 -70.38 -3.41 12.94
C ASN A 536 -69.71 -4.71 13.45
N ASN A 537 -70.46 -5.55 14.17
CA ASN A 537 -69.93 -6.77 14.78
C ASN A 537 -70.31 -7.98 13.94
N VAL A 538 -69.30 -8.70 13.47
CA VAL A 538 -69.44 -10.01 12.83
C VAL A 538 -68.85 -11.05 13.76
N TYR A 539 -69.71 -11.86 14.36
CA TYR A 539 -69.30 -13.01 15.14
C TYR A 539 -69.12 -14.19 14.21
N VAL A 540 -67.96 -14.83 14.30
CA VAL A 540 -67.57 -15.94 13.46
C VAL A 540 -67.11 -17.13 14.29
N SER A 541 -67.21 -18.33 13.72
CA SER A 541 -66.74 -19.56 14.34
C SER A 541 -66.14 -20.51 13.32
N ASP A 542 -65.07 -21.20 13.72
CA ASP A 542 -64.48 -22.33 13.00
C ASP A 542 -65.10 -23.68 13.44
N GLY A 543 -66.09 -23.66 14.35
CA GLY A 543 -66.73 -24.83 14.94
C GLY A 543 -66.22 -25.16 16.35
N GLU A 544 -65.03 -24.70 16.72
CA GLU A 544 -64.44 -24.92 18.05
C GLU A 544 -64.30 -23.62 18.87
N LYS A 545 -63.95 -22.53 18.19
CA LYS A 545 -63.72 -21.22 18.76
C LYS A 545 -64.64 -20.17 18.13
N GLY A 546 -64.87 -19.10 18.88
CA GLY A 546 -65.55 -17.90 18.43
C GLY A 546 -64.56 -16.75 18.30
N PHE A 547 -64.83 -15.82 17.40
CA PHE A 547 -64.06 -14.57 17.29
C PHE A 547 -64.96 -13.41 16.84
N LEU A 548 -64.61 -12.20 17.26
CA LEU A 548 -65.25 -10.97 16.79
C LEU A 548 -64.41 -10.33 15.69
N ILE A 549 -65.02 -10.12 14.53
CA ILE A 549 -64.48 -9.26 13.49
C ILE A 549 -65.27 -7.96 13.50
N TYR A 550 -64.58 -6.84 13.74
CA TYR A 550 -65.17 -5.51 13.86
C TYR A 550 -64.89 -4.67 12.61
N GLY A 551 -65.93 -4.21 11.91
CA GLY A 551 -65.74 -3.44 10.69
C GLY A 551 -67.03 -3.07 9.99
N ASN A 552 -66.94 -2.22 8.96
CA ASN A 552 -68.04 -1.86 8.06
C ASN A 552 -67.79 -2.43 6.66
N GLY A 553 -68.78 -2.35 5.77
CA GLY A 553 -68.59 -2.63 4.35
C GLY A 553 -68.94 -4.05 3.90
N TYR A 554 -69.51 -4.87 4.78
CA TYR A 554 -69.96 -6.23 4.47
C TYR A 554 -71.49 -6.35 4.39
N SER A 555 -71.96 -7.41 3.72
CA SER A 555 -73.39 -7.77 3.59
C SER A 555 -73.69 -9.19 4.10
N PHE A 556 -72.82 -9.72 4.95
CA PHE A 556 -72.96 -11.02 5.62
C PHE A 556 -74.24 -11.12 6.47
N LYS A 557 -74.75 -12.34 6.54
CA LYS A 557 -75.90 -12.75 7.33
C LYS A 557 -75.51 -13.91 8.23
N LYS A 558 -76.22 -14.06 9.35
CA LYS A 558 -76.13 -15.25 10.19
C LYS A 558 -76.38 -16.50 9.34
N GLY A 559 -75.47 -17.47 9.41
CA GLY A 559 -75.50 -18.69 8.59
C GLY A 559 -74.72 -18.60 7.28
N ASP A 560 -74.09 -17.48 6.96
CA ASP A 560 -73.13 -17.43 5.86
C ASP A 560 -71.83 -18.14 6.25
N LYS A 561 -71.22 -18.87 5.31
CA LYS A 561 -69.81 -19.27 5.39
C LYS A 561 -68.99 -18.33 4.54
N ILE A 562 -67.87 -17.86 5.08
CA ILE A 562 -66.97 -16.92 4.42
C ILE A 562 -65.56 -17.50 4.29
N SER A 563 -64.90 -17.20 3.17
CA SER A 563 -63.50 -17.56 2.92
C SER A 563 -62.74 -16.35 2.40
N GLY A 564 -61.46 -16.24 2.72
CA GLY A 564 -60.67 -15.12 2.25
C GLY A 564 -59.49 -14.77 3.13
N THR A 565 -58.98 -13.56 2.95
CA THR A 565 -57.98 -12.96 3.82
C THR A 565 -58.47 -11.60 4.30
N ILE A 566 -58.41 -11.37 5.61
CA ILE A 566 -58.73 -10.10 6.24
C ILE A 566 -57.45 -9.50 6.79
N THR A 567 -57.19 -8.25 6.47
CA THR A 567 -56.16 -7.44 7.13
C THR A 567 -56.81 -6.48 8.13
N GLY A 568 -56.31 -6.45 9.36
CA GLY A 568 -56.87 -5.59 10.39
C GLY A 568 -55.99 -5.46 11.63
N LEU A 569 -56.39 -4.55 12.53
CA LEU A 569 -55.75 -4.34 13.82
C LEU A 569 -56.26 -5.36 14.83
N LEU A 570 -55.38 -6.13 15.46
CA LEU A 570 -55.73 -7.15 16.44
C LEU A 570 -55.55 -6.63 17.87
N TYR A 571 -56.64 -6.49 18.62
CA TYR A 571 -56.59 -6.03 20.02
C TYR A 571 -57.80 -6.49 20.84
N SER A 572 -57.67 -6.38 22.15
CA SER A 572 -58.74 -6.64 23.11
C SER A 572 -59.44 -5.34 23.48
N TYR A 573 -60.72 -5.21 23.14
CA TYR A 573 -61.55 -4.07 23.50
C TYR A 573 -62.42 -4.41 24.72
N SER A 574 -62.16 -3.75 25.85
CA SER A 574 -62.87 -4.01 27.12
C SER A 574 -62.79 -5.48 27.59
N GLY A 575 -61.75 -6.22 27.18
CA GLY A 575 -61.56 -7.63 27.50
C GLY A 575 -62.01 -8.61 26.40
N LEU A 576 -62.61 -8.11 25.31
CA LEU A 576 -63.04 -8.89 24.15
C LEU A 576 -62.01 -8.83 23.02
N ASN A 577 -61.45 -9.97 22.62
CA ASN A 577 -60.56 -10.05 21.46
C ASN A 577 -61.34 -9.71 20.17
N GLU A 578 -60.84 -8.74 19.40
CA GLU A 578 -61.41 -8.34 18.11
C GLU A 578 -60.34 -8.07 17.04
N LEU A 579 -60.71 -8.34 15.78
CA LEU A 579 -59.94 -7.93 14.60
C LEU A 579 -60.68 -6.76 13.93
N ALA A 580 -60.14 -5.56 14.07
CA ALA A 580 -60.70 -4.37 13.45
C ALA A 580 -60.24 -4.28 11.99
N VAL A 581 -61.17 -4.56 11.08
CA VAL A 581 -60.91 -4.66 9.64
C VAL A 581 -60.48 -3.31 9.06
N SER A 582 -59.39 -3.31 8.30
CA SER A 582 -58.88 -2.13 7.59
C SER A 582 -59.08 -2.18 6.08
N ASP A 583 -59.35 -3.37 5.52
CA ASP A 583 -59.46 -3.59 4.07
C ASP A 583 -60.92 -3.66 3.56
N ASN A 584 -61.90 -3.32 4.40
CA ASN A 584 -63.34 -3.42 4.11
C ASN A 584 -63.76 -4.77 3.52
N TYR A 585 -63.12 -5.88 3.95
CA TYR A 585 -63.42 -7.22 3.48
C TYR A 585 -63.18 -7.44 1.97
N ALA A 586 -62.29 -6.65 1.36
CA ALA A 586 -62.05 -6.67 -0.08
C ALA A 586 -61.69 -8.06 -0.65
N ASN A 587 -61.06 -8.92 0.17
CA ASN A 587 -60.61 -10.25 -0.23
C ASN A 587 -61.40 -11.37 0.45
N VAL A 588 -62.67 -11.13 0.78
CA VAL A 588 -63.56 -12.11 1.42
C VAL A 588 -64.75 -12.42 0.52
N THR A 589 -65.07 -13.70 0.37
CA THR A 589 -66.22 -14.19 -0.39
C THR A 589 -67.14 -15.01 0.50
N ILE A 590 -68.45 -14.95 0.21
CA ILE A 590 -69.44 -15.86 0.80
C ILE A 590 -69.40 -17.16 -0.01
N THR A 591 -69.02 -18.27 0.61
CA THR A 591 -68.95 -19.58 -0.04
C THR A 591 -70.28 -20.32 0.00
N SER A 592 -71.09 -20.11 1.04
CA SER A 592 -72.47 -20.59 1.11
C SER A 592 -73.31 -19.77 2.09
N SER A 593 -74.63 -19.79 1.93
CA SER A 593 -75.58 -19.05 2.77
C SER A 593 -76.66 -19.95 3.35
N GLY A 594 -77.26 -19.54 4.47
CA GLY A 594 -78.37 -20.28 5.10
C GLY A 594 -77.95 -21.55 5.84
N ASN A 595 -76.67 -21.68 6.17
CA ASN A 595 -76.17 -22.79 6.97
C ASN A 595 -76.76 -22.73 8.39
N ALA A 596 -77.00 -23.90 8.98
CA ALA A 596 -77.48 -23.99 10.35
C ALA A 596 -76.43 -23.42 11.33
N VAL A 597 -76.88 -22.52 12.19
CA VAL A 597 -76.07 -22.00 13.31
C VAL A 597 -76.57 -22.64 14.59
N THR A 598 -75.83 -23.63 15.08
CA THR A 598 -76.15 -24.33 16.33
C THR A 598 -75.41 -23.67 17.49
N ALA A 599 -76.17 -23.17 18.46
CA ALA A 599 -75.60 -22.68 19.71
C ALA A 599 -75.25 -23.85 20.62
N THR A 600 -74.04 -23.86 21.18
CA THR A 600 -73.59 -24.94 22.07
C THR A 600 -74.18 -24.77 23.46
N GLU A 601 -74.77 -25.83 24.02
CA GLU A 601 -75.30 -25.77 25.39
C GLU A 601 -74.18 -25.63 26.42
N LYS A 602 -74.34 -24.68 27.35
CA LYS A 602 -73.42 -24.42 28.46
C LYS A 602 -74.21 -24.04 29.71
N THR A 603 -73.69 -24.42 30.88
CA THR A 603 -74.18 -23.91 32.17
C THR A 603 -73.45 -22.65 32.55
N ILE A 604 -74.06 -21.80 33.38
CA ILE A 604 -73.43 -20.60 33.91
C ILE A 604 -72.16 -20.94 34.69
N GLN A 605 -72.14 -22.05 35.44
CA GLN A 605 -70.93 -22.51 36.11
C GLN A 605 -69.78 -22.76 35.12
N THR A 606 -70.05 -23.44 34.00
CA THR A 606 -69.01 -23.71 32.98
C THR A 606 -68.51 -22.44 32.30
N ILE A 607 -69.40 -21.47 32.06
CA ILE A 607 -69.02 -20.17 31.51
C ILE A 607 -68.13 -19.41 32.49
N ASN A 608 -68.52 -19.34 33.76
CA ASN A 608 -67.73 -18.65 34.78
C ASN A 608 -66.35 -19.29 35.01
N ALA A 609 -66.24 -20.60 34.87
CA ALA A 609 -64.99 -21.32 35.06
C ALA A 609 -63.94 -21.02 33.97
N ASP A 610 -64.36 -20.88 32.71
CA ASP A 610 -63.45 -20.65 31.58
C ASP A 610 -64.11 -19.82 30.46
N TYR A 611 -64.51 -18.59 30.81
CA TYR A 611 -65.14 -17.68 29.84
C TYR A 611 -64.18 -17.32 28.70
N LYS A 612 -62.86 -17.35 28.95
CA LYS A 612 -61.85 -16.95 27.96
C LYS A 612 -61.75 -17.99 26.84
N ALA A 613 -61.87 -19.28 27.14
CA ALA A 613 -61.95 -20.31 26.09
C ALA A 613 -63.24 -20.25 25.26
N LEU A 614 -64.32 -19.70 25.83
CA LEU A 614 -65.65 -19.58 25.24
C LEU A 614 -65.91 -18.21 24.60
N GLU A 615 -64.93 -17.31 24.63
CA GLU A 615 -65.06 -15.94 24.15
C GLU A 615 -65.60 -15.89 22.71
N SER A 616 -66.57 -15.00 22.46
CA SER A 616 -67.28 -14.85 21.20
C SER A 616 -67.99 -16.10 20.67
N GLN A 617 -68.10 -17.18 21.47
CA GLN A 617 -68.88 -18.36 21.09
C GLN A 617 -70.37 -18.11 21.32
N TYR A 618 -71.20 -18.61 20.40
CA TYR A 618 -72.65 -18.57 20.50
C TYR A 618 -73.14 -19.78 21.31
N VAL A 619 -73.66 -19.54 22.50
CA VAL A 619 -74.05 -20.57 23.46
C VAL A 619 -75.55 -20.54 23.76
N THR A 620 -76.09 -21.68 24.20
CA THR A 620 -77.43 -21.80 24.78
C THR A 620 -77.31 -22.10 26.27
N ILE A 621 -78.04 -21.37 27.10
CA ILE A 621 -78.16 -21.62 28.54
C ILE A 621 -79.62 -21.98 28.80
N LEU A 622 -79.85 -23.18 29.34
CA LEU A 622 -81.19 -23.67 29.66
C LEU A 622 -81.62 -23.28 31.08
N ASN A 623 -82.93 -23.28 31.30
CA ASN A 623 -83.54 -23.11 32.63
C ASN A 623 -83.12 -21.85 33.39
N VAL A 624 -82.90 -20.75 32.67
CA VAL A 624 -82.45 -19.47 33.21
C VAL A 624 -83.58 -18.73 33.91
N THR A 625 -83.33 -18.25 35.13
CA THR A 625 -84.17 -17.31 35.87
C THR A 625 -83.55 -15.91 35.83
N PHE A 626 -84.39 -14.88 35.72
CA PHE A 626 -83.96 -13.49 35.78
C PHE A 626 -84.07 -12.95 37.21
N GLY A 627 -83.05 -12.25 37.68
CA GLY A 627 -83.03 -11.64 39.02
C GLY A 627 -83.79 -10.33 39.13
N ALA A 628 -84.26 -9.77 38.01
CA ALA A 628 -85.10 -8.57 37.98
C ALA A 628 -86.08 -8.62 36.80
N THR A 629 -87.16 -7.84 36.89
CA THR A 629 -88.22 -7.81 35.87
C THR A 629 -87.86 -7.02 34.61
N ALA A 630 -86.73 -6.31 34.58
CA ALA A 630 -86.27 -5.52 33.45
C ALA A 630 -84.75 -5.32 33.52
N VAL A 631 -84.13 -4.96 32.39
CA VAL A 631 -82.72 -4.55 32.36
C VAL A 631 -82.53 -3.18 33.01
N SER A 632 -81.46 -3.01 33.79
CA SER A 632 -81.09 -1.74 34.42
C SER A 632 -79.66 -1.38 34.07
N SER A 633 -79.42 -0.16 33.58
CA SER A 633 -78.10 0.27 33.09
C SER A 633 -77.46 -0.74 32.12
N LYS A 634 -78.29 -1.28 31.21
CA LYS A 634 -77.97 -2.36 30.26
C LYS A 634 -77.66 -3.73 30.85
N ASN A 635 -77.86 -3.99 32.14
CA ASN A 635 -77.53 -5.27 32.75
C ASN A 635 -78.74 -5.88 33.47
N VAL A 636 -78.80 -7.21 33.52
CA VAL A 636 -79.67 -7.99 34.41
C VAL A 636 -78.95 -9.26 34.84
N SER A 637 -79.08 -9.62 36.12
CA SER A 637 -78.50 -10.87 36.63
C SER A 637 -79.36 -12.05 36.20
N ILE A 638 -78.72 -13.12 35.74
CA ILE A 638 -79.36 -14.39 35.40
C ILE A 638 -78.77 -15.54 36.23
N SER A 639 -79.56 -16.61 36.45
CA SER A 639 -79.13 -17.83 37.14
C SER A 639 -79.78 -19.06 36.53
N ASP A 640 -79.02 -20.14 36.35
CA ASP A 640 -79.51 -21.45 35.89
C ASP A 640 -79.55 -22.50 37.03
N GLY A 641 -79.32 -22.07 38.27
CA GLY A 641 -79.18 -22.93 39.45
C GLY A 641 -77.77 -23.48 39.68
N THR A 642 -76.88 -23.44 38.68
CA THR A 642 -75.46 -23.84 38.82
C THR A 642 -74.55 -22.64 39.15
N GLY A 643 -74.99 -21.43 38.81
CA GLY A 643 -74.30 -20.18 39.14
C GLY A 643 -75.10 -18.95 38.72
N SER A 644 -74.50 -17.76 38.86
CA SER A 644 -75.07 -16.50 38.36
C SER A 644 -74.13 -15.79 37.39
N LEU A 645 -74.69 -15.09 36.41
CA LEU A 645 -73.99 -14.35 35.37
C LEU A 645 -74.70 -13.03 35.07
N THR A 646 -73.98 -12.05 34.52
CA THR A 646 -74.62 -10.84 33.98
C THR A 646 -75.01 -11.07 32.53
N LEU A 647 -76.30 -10.93 32.22
CA LEU A 647 -76.78 -10.71 30.86
C LEU A 647 -76.76 -9.20 30.59
N ARG A 648 -76.01 -8.79 29.56
CA ARG A 648 -75.90 -7.38 29.18
C ARG A 648 -76.60 -7.11 27.85
N ASP A 649 -77.48 -6.13 27.87
CA ASP A 649 -78.15 -5.57 26.69
C ASP A 649 -77.20 -4.62 25.94
N ASN A 650 -76.18 -5.20 25.30
CA ASN A 650 -75.16 -4.43 24.58
C ASN A 650 -75.75 -3.63 23.41
N PHE A 651 -76.84 -4.13 22.82
CA PHE A 651 -77.43 -3.60 21.58
C PHE A 651 -78.76 -2.85 21.79
N ASN A 652 -79.17 -2.61 23.05
CA ASN A 652 -80.44 -1.98 23.41
C ASN A 652 -81.67 -2.69 22.81
N ILE A 653 -81.67 -4.03 22.80
CA ILE A 653 -82.76 -4.86 22.28
C ILE A 653 -83.73 -5.31 23.38
N LEU A 654 -83.36 -5.14 24.65
CA LEU A 654 -84.13 -5.61 25.80
C LEU A 654 -84.76 -4.47 26.61
N SER A 655 -84.55 -3.21 26.21
CA SER A 655 -85.01 -2.04 26.96
C SER A 655 -86.53 -1.95 27.14
N SER A 656 -87.31 -2.60 26.25
CA SER A 656 -88.78 -2.68 26.32
C SER A 656 -89.30 -3.98 26.93
N GLU A 657 -88.41 -4.92 27.25
CA GLU A 657 -88.81 -6.27 27.66
C GLU A 657 -89.05 -6.35 29.16
N THR A 658 -90.08 -7.11 29.55
CA THR A 658 -90.37 -7.44 30.94
C THR A 658 -90.21 -8.93 31.20
N PHE A 659 -89.35 -9.29 32.15
CA PHE A 659 -89.08 -10.67 32.53
C PHE A 659 -89.91 -11.10 33.74
N ASP A 660 -90.45 -12.31 33.70
CA ASP A 660 -91.12 -12.95 34.82
C ASP A 660 -90.06 -13.66 35.68
N THR A 661 -89.72 -13.09 36.83
CA THR A 661 -88.66 -13.61 37.71
C THR A 661 -89.02 -14.96 38.36
N SER A 662 -90.27 -15.42 38.20
CA SER A 662 -90.71 -16.75 38.67
C SER A 662 -90.65 -17.84 37.59
N ALA A 663 -90.41 -17.47 36.34
CA ALA A 663 -90.33 -18.38 35.21
C ALA A 663 -88.89 -18.73 34.83
N THR A 664 -88.73 -19.83 34.10
CA THR A 664 -87.45 -20.17 33.47
C THR A 664 -87.47 -19.82 31.99
N TYR A 665 -86.28 -19.60 31.44
CA TYR A 665 -86.03 -19.17 30.08
C TYR A 665 -84.94 -20.02 29.45
N THR A 666 -84.96 -20.13 28.13
CA THR A 666 -83.82 -20.54 27.32
C THR A 666 -83.17 -19.28 26.76
N VAL A 667 -81.89 -19.07 27.06
CA VAL A 667 -81.13 -17.89 26.62
C VAL A 667 -80.05 -18.31 25.65
N LYS A 668 -80.08 -17.77 24.44
CA LYS A 668 -78.98 -17.85 23.48
C LYS A 668 -78.20 -16.54 23.48
N ALA A 669 -76.88 -16.61 23.53
CA ALA A 669 -76.07 -15.40 23.62
C ALA A 669 -74.61 -15.69 23.25
N PHE A 670 -73.84 -14.63 23.02
CA PHE A 670 -72.39 -14.72 22.93
C PHE A 670 -71.78 -14.64 24.32
N VAL A 671 -70.73 -15.41 24.59
CA VAL A 671 -69.94 -15.31 25.85
C VAL A 671 -68.83 -14.28 25.68
N LEU A 672 -68.71 -13.36 26.64
CA LEU A 672 -67.73 -12.28 26.57
C LEU A 672 -67.16 -11.94 27.96
N ASN A 673 -66.22 -11.01 27.95
CA ASN A 673 -65.63 -10.40 29.13
C ASN A 673 -65.90 -8.90 29.13
N TYR A 674 -66.20 -8.34 30.30
CA TYR A 674 -66.17 -6.91 30.53
C TYR A 674 -65.39 -6.62 31.81
N ASN A 675 -64.23 -5.96 31.67
CA ASN A 675 -63.36 -5.59 32.79
C ASN A 675 -63.02 -6.75 33.75
N GLY A 676 -62.81 -7.95 33.21
CA GLY A 676 -62.44 -9.15 33.97
C GLY A 676 -63.62 -9.97 34.51
N THR A 677 -64.86 -9.58 34.20
CA THR A 677 -66.06 -10.32 34.59
C THR A 677 -66.71 -10.97 33.37
N ALA A 678 -67.01 -12.27 33.47
CA ALA A 678 -67.76 -12.99 32.45
C ALA A 678 -69.18 -12.41 32.29
N GLN A 679 -69.62 -12.27 31.03
CA GLN A 679 -70.95 -11.79 30.68
C GLN A 679 -71.49 -12.53 29.45
N VAL A 680 -72.78 -12.42 29.19
CA VAL A 680 -73.42 -12.89 27.96
C VAL A 680 -74.25 -11.81 27.28
N TYR A 681 -74.12 -11.69 25.95
CA TYR A 681 -74.86 -10.71 25.13
C TYR A 681 -75.77 -11.42 24.14
N PRO A 682 -77.11 -11.28 24.23
CA PRO A 682 -78.01 -11.66 23.15
C PRO A 682 -77.93 -10.63 22.02
N ILE A 683 -78.15 -11.06 20.77
CA ILE A 683 -78.16 -10.16 19.60
C ILE A 683 -79.56 -9.93 19.04
N ALA A 684 -80.51 -10.77 19.45
CA ALA A 684 -81.92 -10.74 19.08
C ALA A 684 -82.80 -11.00 20.32
N VAL A 685 -83.99 -10.40 20.39
CA VAL A 685 -84.92 -10.64 21.52
C VAL A 685 -85.43 -12.08 21.48
N GLU A 686 -85.53 -12.63 20.28
CA GLU A 686 -85.90 -14.01 19.97
C GLU A 686 -84.89 -15.04 20.52
N ASP A 687 -83.68 -14.60 20.89
CA ASP A 687 -82.71 -15.46 21.56
C ASP A 687 -83.08 -15.74 23.04
N ILE A 688 -84.05 -15.01 23.61
CA ILE A 688 -84.55 -15.21 24.97
C ILE A 688 -85.98 -15.75 24.89
N VAL A 689 -86.14 -17.04 25.16
CA VAL A 689 -87.43 -17.73 25.04
C VAL A 689 -87.91 -18.13 26.43
N LYS A 690 -89.08 -17.62 26.85
CA LYS A 690 -89.72 -18.07 28.09
C LYS A 690 -90.09 -19.54 27.94
N ASN A 691 -89.61 -20.39 28.84
CA ASN A 691 -90.00 -21.79 28.87
C ASN A 691 -91.46 -21.84 29.30
N VAL A 692 -92.28 -22.50 28.49
CA VAL A 692 -93.63 -22.84 28.90
C VAL A 692 -93.50 -24.09 29.78
N PRO A 693 -93.99 -24.08 31.03
CA PRO A 693 -94.00 -25.29 31.84
C PRO A 693 -94.74 -26.39 31.06
N ASP A 694 -94.05 -27.48 30.75
CA ASP A 694 -94.72 -28.69 30.30
C ASP A 694 -95.66 -29.10 31.43
N ALA A 695 -96.95 -28.80 31.28
CA ALA A 695 -97.98 -29.11 32.28
C ALA A 695 -98.22 -30.64 32.44
N ILE A 696 -97.25 -31.50 32.10
CA ILE A 696 -97.39 -32.95 32.00
C ILE A 696 -96.25 -33.71 32.72
N ASN A 697 -95.64 -33.17 33.78
CA ASN A 697 -94.71 -33.96 34.61
C ASN A 697 -95.07 -34.04 36.11
N GLY A 698 -96.32 -33.71 36.45
CA GLY A 698 -96.84 -33.80 37.82
C GLY A 698 -98.11 -34.63 37.94
N VAL A 699 -98.13 -35.89 37.47
CA VAL A 699 -99.24 -36.81 37.78
C VAL A 699 -98.69 -38.05 38.49
N LYS A 700 -99.07 -38.20 39.76
CA LYS A 700 -98.89 -39.44 40.53
C LYS A 700 -99.56 -40.59 39.78
N VAL A 701 -98.81 -41.65 39.52
CA VAL A 701 -99.32 -42.94 39.03
C VAL A 701 -100.32 -43.49 40.05
N ALA A 702 -101.59 -43.65 39.65
CA ALA A 702 -102.53 -44.52 40.34
C ALA A 702 -102.48 -45.89 39.67
N THR A 703 -101.95 -46.88 40.37
CA THR A 703 -101.91 -48.29 39.96
C THR A 703 -103.28 -48.93 40.15
N GLU A 704 -104.20 -48.72 39.20
CA GLU A 704 -105.33 -49.63 38.96
C GLU A 704 -105.57 -49.75 37.45
N GLU A 705 -105.32 -50.94 36.92
CA GLU A 705 -105.57 -51.32 35.53
C GLU A 705 -107.04 -51.04 35.16
N GLY A 706 -107.28 -50.22 34.12
CA GLY A 706 -108.62 -49.98 33.58
C GLY A 706 -109.29 -48.63 33.90
N SER A 707 -108.61 -47.70 34.57
CA SER A 707 -109.19 -46.36 34.84
C SER A 707 -109.07 -45.39 33.64
N ILE A 708 -110.17 -44.74 33.27
CA ILE A 708 -110.24 -43.69 32.23
C ILE A 708 -110.26 -42.32 32.92
N TYR A 709 -109.46 -41.37 32.42
CA TYR A 709 -109.44 -40.00 32.91
C TYR A 709 -109.64 -38.99 31.79
N THR A 710 -110.26 -37.85 32.08
CA THR A 710 -110.26 -36.69 31.17
C THR A 710 -108.86 -36.09 31.05
N LEU A 711 -108.63 -35.24 30.05
CA LEU A 711 -107.38 -34.46 29.94
C LEU A 711 -107.10 -33.59 31.17
N GLN A 712 -108.14 -33.24 31.94
CA GLN A 712 -108.05 -32.48 33.19
C GLN A 712 -107.81 -33.38 34.42
N GLY A 713 -107.61 -34.69 34.24
CA GLY A 713 -107.26 -35.62 35.32
C GLY A 713 -108.45 -36.12 36.16
N GLN A 714 -109.70 -35.85 35.76
CA GLN A 714 -110.87 -36.41 36.44
C GLN A 714 -111.13 -37.85 36.01
N LYS A 715 -111.27 -38.77 36.96
CA LYS A 715 -111.65 -40.17 36.69
C LYS A 715 -113.09 -40.21 36.17
N VAL A 716 -113.32 -40.93 35.07
CA VAL A 716 -114.65 -41.16 34.50
C VAL A 716 -114.90 -42.66 34.37
N GLU A 717 -116.12 -43.10 34.65
CA GLU A 717 -116.47 -44.53 34.61
C GLU A 717 -116.58 -45.07 33.17
N ARG A 718 -116.92 -44.20 32.21
CA ARG A 718 -117.06 -44.54 30.78
C ARG A 718 -116.93 -43.29 29.90
N ILE A 719 -116.52 -43.48 28.65
CA ILE A 719 -116.45 -42.40 27.66
C ILE A 719 -117.84 -42.14 27.09
N THR A 720 -118.38 -40.96 27.33
CA THR A 720 -119.71 -40.56 26.87
C THR A 720 -119.70 -39.56 25.71
N ASN A 721 -118.57 -38.87 25.49
CA ASN A 721 -118.41 -37.84 24.47
C ASN A 721 -117.10 -38.01 23.69
N LYS A 722 -117.10 -37.56 22.42
CA LYS A 722 -115.89 -37.44 21.60
C LYS A 722 -114.90 -36.47 22.28
N GLY A 723 -113.63 -36.83 22.30
CA GLY A 723 -112.60 -36.07 23.00
C GLY A 723 -111.34 -36.88 23.27
N ILE A 724 -110.34 -36.26 23.90
CA ILE A 724 -109.09 -36.92 24.26
C ILE A 724 -109.15 -37.34 25.73
N TYR A 725 -108.80 -38.59 26.00
CA TYR A 725 -108.78 -39.18 27.34
C TYR A 725 -107.41 -39.79 27.64
N ILE A 726 -107.12 -39.98 28.92
CA ILE A 726 -106.00 -40.81 29.38
C ILE A 726 -106.55 -42.19 29.72
N ILE A 727 -106.11 -43.21 28.99
CA ILE A 727 -106.49 -44.60 29.20
C ILE A 727 -105.21 -45.40 29.40
N ASN A 728 -105.07 -46.07 30.54
CA ASN A 728 -103.88 -46.85 30.89
C ASN A 728 -102.57 -46.04 30.68
N GLY A 729 -102.58 -44.77 31.07
CA GLY A 729 -101.43 -43.87 30.97
C GLY A 729 -101.12 -43.32 29.58
N LYS A 730 -101.92 -43.63 28.55
CA LYS A 730 -101.73 -43.10 27.18
C LYS A 730 -102.82 -42.11 26.81
N LYS A 731 -102.46 -41.03 26.10
CA LYS A 731 -103.42 -40.12 25.45
C LYS A 731 -104.08 -40.85 24.27
N VAL A 732 -105.39 -40.95 24.30
CA VAL A 732 -106.21 -41.57 23.26
C VAL A 732 -107.25 -40.57 22.77
N LEU A 733 -107.27 -40.29 21.47
CA LEU A 733 -108.34 -39.53 20.84
C LEU A 733 -109.52 -40.46 20.56
N VAL A 734 -110.64 -40.23 21.24
CA VAL A 734 -111.90 -40.93 21.02
C VAL A 734 -112.73 -40.11 20.04
N LYS A 735 -112.89 -40.64 18.83
CA LYS A 735 -113.52 -39.97 17.69
C LYS A 735 -115.03 -40.17 17.60
#